data_AF-A0A962PZB4-F1
#
_entry.id   AF-A0A962PZB4-F1
#
_cell.length_a   1.000
_cell.length_b   1.000
_cell.length_c   1.000
_cell.angle_alpha   90.00
_cell.angle_beta   90.00
_cell.angle_gamma   90.00
#
_symmetry.space_group_name_H-M   'P 1'
#
loop_
_entity.id
_entity.type
_entity.pdbx_description
1 polymer ?
#
loop_
_entity_poly.entity_id
_entity_poly.type
_entity_poly.pdbx_seq_one_letter_code
_entity_poly.pdbx_strand_id
1 'polypeptide(L)'
;MIGENYFQEMSEAAVLFLDRNSEKVYFCNPAAAAMLGRPAKKIQGLGWRDALGVSGETELPLAGAVRSGFRAALSPMLLHPSGVGDLVAGGYLFPQLQDGREAMVLLLFSLASGQDRQFAPDLGTGDVVAVLGIDDPDYVTLPDNADIARLMIDIRFSLQQIVPSPDDVGMPVGSTIPIVLRDTTIDQGQDISRALLSHLTPLVDGGARIRIGLAQCHEGDSPLAVLIAANNALLRLQRVASGELIAAASERDCQSLAAGAAGAEGIFGQAYSGHGSQAFLASLATLAADPQHAPDYLWRVIALILDQPGVFAAAFYRRRFDDGFECVSAGLAADSAATPASEKQLPRELRQLARKIDSAQLRKLDVIASAKSPATVFSLRRYEHLLGFIALQYDKEAGTGSARFSPNVSALHHLATQLSSFADWRQAGDVPELPQVAAPRPVEERIDGYVGDNMEGAIDQAIFLSRLDVPVAIIGPRGTGKLYVAKVIHQETGAEPDQLVSVDCREFRSRKDALNRIARVLERSAGKTLVFKSPHLMNPDAQLKLARQIGSRVLADTSPPRYLPAARIIALFPDNLEYLVRHGGLNDRLASVFAAYPIRVPPIKDRKRAVLRWAHKILAQEASRRDRRVIGFTPDAEQAMLQHDWPGNISEMRQCIVSALDKTEKEWLTPVDLGIFKGLSATGSGVPGQKRAYLQVLVETQPEEEAYSPTTLEELGVALGEALHSLLQLEAIKPLGAWLDDEVILAVCERFRDNMRAAADFLQTKPRNIGRWMPKVLSRDHERSASSLWQTPRRLIRQWVREAAPTTQPPQQLLEALLLSHVVNQCQGLSVADRARIMGVSTPTYHKRLQEFLEQ
;
A
#
# COMPACT_ATOMS: atom_id res chain seq x y z
N MET A 1 -11.48 17.87 22.78
CA MET A 1 -12.12 19.13 22.37
C MET A 1 -11.01 20.14 22.12
N ILE A 2 -10.92 20.67 20.91
CA ILE A 2 -9.87 21.65 20.53
C ILE A 2 -10.53 23.03 20.58
N GLY A 3 -10.04 23.93 21.42
CA GLY A 3 -10.67 25.25 21.62
C GLY A 3 -10.57 26.16 20.39
N GLU A 4 -11.50 27.12 20.28
CA GLU A 4 -11.59 28.11 19.19
C GLU A 4 -10.25 28.86 18.94
N ASN A 5 -9.50 29.13 20.02
CA ASN A 5 -8.18 29.77 19.97
C ASN A 5 -7.15 29.00 19.12
N TYR A 6 -7.21 27.66 19.09
CA TYR A 6 -6.29 26.84 18.30
C TYR A 6 -6.49 27.04 16.78
N PHE A 7 -7.75 27.15 16.35
CA PHE A 7 -8.09 27.35 14.93
C PHE A 7 -7.98 28.81 14.49
N GLN A 8 -7.98 29.75 15.43
CA GLN A 8 -7.72 31.17 15.18
C GLN A 8 -6.26 31.43 14.79
N GLU A 9 -5.32 30.65 15.34
CA GLU A 9 -3.88 30.76 15.08
C GLU A 9 -3.41 29.98 13.84
N MET A 10 -4.24 29.10 13.26
CA MET A 10 -3.92 28.42 12.00
C MET A 10 -3.97 29.39 10.81
N SER A 11 -2.79 29.81 10.33
CA SER A 11 -2.64 30.74 9.20
C SER A 11 -2.77 30.08 7.83
N GLU A 12 -2.58 28.76 7.73
CA GLU A 12 -2.47 28.05 6.44
C GLU A 12 -3.75 27.32 5.98
N ALA A 13 -4.71 27.06 6.87
CA ALA A 13 -5.94 26.31 6.56
C ALA A 13 -7.18 27.20 6.71
N ALA A 14 -8.08 27.20 5.72
CA ALA A 14 -9.36 27.89 5.82
C ALA A 14 -10.33 27.09 6.68
N VAL A 15 -10.86 27.68 7.74
CA VAL A 15 -11.73 27.00 8.72
C VAL A 15 -13.04 27.75 8.91
N LEU A 16 -14.16 27.03 8.78
CA LEU A 16 -15.52 27.52 9.01
C LEU A 16 -16.22 26.58 10.00
N PHE A 17 -16.93 27.13 10.99
CA PHE A 17 -17.80 26.30 11.82
C PHE A 17 -19.26 26.55 11.44
N LEU A 18 -19.95 25.46 11.13
CA LEU A 18 -21.31 25.43 10.65
C LEU A 18 -22.21 24.92 11.77
N ASP A 19 -23.19 25.72 12.17
CA ASP A 19 -24.20 25.29 13.14
C ASP A 19 -25.15 24.29 12.45
N ARG A 20 -25.28 23.09 13.02
CA ARG A 20 -26.01 21.98 12.39
C ARG A 20 -27.51 22.26 12.24
N ASN A 21 -28.09 23.04 13.16
CA ASN A 21 -29.53 23.28 13.23
C ASN A 21 -29.95 24.50 12.40
N SER A 22 -29.17 25.57 12.47
CA SER A 22 -29.45 26.82 11.76
C SER A 22 -28.79 26.90 10.39
N GLU A 23 -27.88 25.98 10.06
CA GLU A 23 -27.10 25.95 8.82
C GLU A 23 -26.34 27.26 8.56
N LYS A 24 -26.01 27.99 9.63
CA LYS A 24 -25.27 29.25 9.58
C LYS A 24 -23.81 29.05 9.95
N VAL A 25 -22.95 29.83 9.31
CA VAL A 25 -21.54 29.95 9.71
C VAL A 25 -21.49 30.77 10.99
N TYR A 26 -20.96 30.24 12.08
CA TYR A 26 -20.82 31.02 13.33
C TYR A 26 -19.37 31.39 13.64
N PHE A 27 -18.41 30.63 13.11
CA PHE A 27 -16.99 30.95 13.18
C PHE A 27 -16.36 30.88 11.78
N CYS A 28 -15.42 31.77 11.51
CA CYS A 28 -14.67 31.86 10.26
C CYS A 28 -13.30 32.47 10.60
N ASN A 29 -12.22 31.74 10.30
CA ASN A 29 -10.87 32.23 10.56
C ASN A 29 -10.37 33.18 9.44
N PRO A 30 -9.26 33.92 9.66
CA PRO A 30 -8.73 34.86 8.66
C PRO A 30 -8.41 34.22 7.31
N ALA A 31 -7.91 32.97 7.29
CA ALA A 31 -7.61 32.23 6.07
C ALA A 31 -8.88 31.91 5.26
N ALA A 32 -9.98 31.50 5.90
CA ALA A 32 -11.27 31.29 5.23
C ALA A 32 -11.88 32.60 4.71
N ALA A 33 -11.75 33.69 5.48
CA ALA A 33 -12.19 35.01 5.04
C ALA A 33 -11.43 35.50 3.80
N ALA A 34 -10.11 35.26 3.75
CA ALA A 34 -9.29 35.54 2.57
C ALA A 34 -9.67 34.66 1.38
N MET A 35 -9.84 33.35 1.58
CA MET A 35 -10.21 32.38 0.54
C MET A 35 -11.58 32.71 -0.10
N LEU A 36 -12.55 33.13 0.70
CA LEU A 36 -13.89 33.50 0.22
C LEU A 36 -13.99 34.98 -0.19
N GLY A 37 -12.88 35.74 -0.08
CA GLY A 37 -12.77 37.18 -0.39
C GLY A 37 -13.82 38.06 0.27
N ARG A 38 -14.26 37.69 1.48
CA ARG A 38 -15.23 38.44 2.28
C ARG A 38 -14.72 38.57 3.71
N PRO A 39 -14.87 39.72 4.38
CA PRO A 39 -14.47 39.87 5.77
C PRO A 39 -15.18 38.84 6.66
N ALA A 40 -14.47 38.22 7.62
CA ALA A 40 -15.03 37.20 8.51
C ALA A 40 -16.36 37.63 9.17
N LYS A 41 -16.48 38.90 9.58
CA LYS A 41 -17.71 39.48 10.16
C LYS A 41 -18.92 39.49 9.22
N LYS A 42 -18.71 39.47 7.90
CA LYS A 42 -19.77 39.38 6.89
C LYS A 42 -20.11 37.93 6.55
N ILE A 43 -19.22 36.97 6.84
CA ILE A 43 -19.45 35.54 6.64
C ILE A 43 -20.17 34.94 7.85
N GLN A 44 -19.78 35.34 9.06
CA GLN A 44 -20.44 34.94 10.30
C GLN A 44 -21.91 35.40 10.31
N GLY A 45 -22.82 34.46 10.53
CA GLY A 45 -24.28 34.66 10.50
C GLY A 45 -24.94 34.37 9.14
N LEU A 46 -24.18 34.22 8.06
CA LEU A 46 -24.70 33.79 6.76
C LEU A 46 -24.98 32.29 6.75
N GLY A 47 -25.93 31.87 5.91
CA GLY A 47 -26.07 30.46 5.55
C GLY A 47 -24.79 29.98 4.88
N TRP A 48 -24.34 28.75 5.17
CA TRP A 48 -23.10 28.23 4.60
C TRP A 48 -23.14 28.15 3.07
N ARG A 49 -24.33 27.99 2.47
CA ARG A 49 -24.53 28.05 1.01
C ARG A 49 -24.18 29.42 0.43
N ASP A 50 -24.67 30.49 1.04
CA ASP A 50 -24.42 31.88 0.61
C ASP A 50 -22.99 32.33 0.92
N ALA A 51 -22.38 31.74 1.96
CA ALA A 51 -21.00 31.98 2.34
C ALA A 51 -20.03 31.37 1.31
N LEU A 52 -20.30 30.14 0.88
CA LEU A 52 -19.47 29.41 -0.08
C LEU A 52 -19.86 29.66 -1.54
N GLY A 53 -21.07 30.16 -1.79
CA GLY A 53 -21.61 30.32 -3.13
C GLY A 53 -21.77 29.00 -3.87
N VAL A 54 -22.17 27.93 -3.19
CA VAL A 54 -22.40 26.62 -3.83
C VAL A 54 -23.83 26.55 -4.39
N SER A 55 -23.99 25.91 -5.55
CA SER A 55 -25.30 25.63 -6.15
C SER A 55 -25.29 24.29 -6.89
N GLY A 56 -26.47 23.71 -7.13
CA GLY A 56 -26.63 22.51 -7.96
C GLY A 56 -25.90 21.27 -7.40
N GLU A 57 -25.12 20.60 -8.25
CA GLU A 57 -24.46 19.31 -7.96
C GLU A 57 -23.46 19.36 -6.80
N THR A 58 -22.89 20.54 -6.50
CA THR A 58 -21.94 20.72 -5.39
C THR A 58 -22.63 20.95 -4.04
N GLU A 59 -23.83 21.55 -4.05
CA GLU A 59 -24.57 21.89 -2.83
C GLU A 59 -25.11 20.64 -2.12
N LEU A 60 -25.67 19.71 -2.90
CA LEU A 60 -26.36 18.52 -2.40
C LEU A 60 -25.45 17.62 -1.53
N PRO A 61 -24.20 17.31 -1.95
CA PRO A 61 -23.25 16.59 -1.12
C PRO A 61 -22.94 17.26 0.22
N LEU A 62 -22.63 18.55 0.19
CA LEU A 62 -22.18 19.28 1.37
C LEU A 62 -23.34 19.47 2.36
N ALA A 63 -24.56 19.71 1.87
CA ALA A 63 -25.76 19.77 2.68
C ALA A 63 -26.05 18.44 3.40
N GLY A 64 -25.89 17.32 2.69
CA GLY A 64 -26.03 15.99 3.27
C GLY A 64 -24.99 15.72 4.36
N ALA A 65 -23.72 16.03 4.09
CA ALA A 65 -22.64 15.85 5.04
C ALA A 65 -22.84 16.68 6.32
N VAL A 66 -23.23 17.96 6.19
CA VAL A 66 -23.49 18.86 7.32
C VAL A 66 -24.65 18.39 8.19
N ARG A 67 -25.74 17.91 7.59
CA ARG A 67 -26.92 17.41 8.34
C ARG A 67 -26.66 16.08 9.03
N SER A 68 -25.84 15.22 8.43
CA SER A 68 -25.56 13.86 8.91
C SER A 68 -24.76 13.83 10.23
N GLY A 69 -23.94 14.85 10.49
CA GLY A 69 -23.09 14.89 11.69
C GLY A 69 -21.87 13.95 11.64
N PHE A 70 -21.61 13.29 10.51
CA PHE A 70 -20.47 12.38 10.38
C PHE A 70 -19.19 13.10 9.92
N ARG A 71 -18.05 12.44 10.17
CA ARG A 71 -16.77 12.85 9.58
C ARG A 71 -16.77 12.49 8.09
N ALA A 72 -16.40 13.42 7.23
CA ALA A 72 -16.34 13.20 5.79
C ALA A 72 -15.15 13.93 5.17
N ALA A 73 -14.40 13.25 4.29
CA ALA A 73 -13.54 13.91 3.32
C ALA A 73 -14.43 14.42 2.17
N LEU A 74 -14.21 15.66 1.76
CA LEU A 74 -15.02 16.32 0.73
C LEU A 74 -14.30 16.21 -0.61
N SER A 75 -15.01 15.68 -1.61
CA SER A 75 -14.56 15.72 -3.00
C SER A 75 -14.30 17.16 -3.45
N PRO A 76 -13.43 17.38 -4.47
CA PRO A 76 -13.27 18.68 -5.10
C PRO A 76 -14.64 19.27 -5.46
N MET A 77 -14.90 20.47 -4.96
CA MET A 77 -16.17 21.17 -5.06
C MET A 77 -15.96 22.55 -5.66
N LEU A 78 -16.92 22.99 -6.46
CA LEU A 78 -16.88 24.32 -7.02
C LEU A 78 -17.65 25.31 -6.14
N LEU A 79 -16.92 26.30 -5.64
CA LEU A 79 -17.42 27.38 -4.81
C LEU A 79 -17.55 28.62 -5.70
N HIS A 80 -18.66 29.34 -5.63
CA HIS A 80 -18.83 30.65 -6.28
C HIS A 80 -18.87 31.78 -5.24
N PRO A 81 -17.82 31.97 -4.41
CA PRO A 81 -17.83 33.01 -3.39
C PRO A 81 -17.97 34.38 -4.06
N SER A 82 -19.00 35.14 -3.68
CA SER A 82 -19.28 36.37 -4.43
C SER A 82 -18.14 37.37 -4.25
N GLY A 83 -17.55 37.77 -5.38
CA GLY A 83 -16.49 38.77 -5.46
C GLY A 83 -15.10 38.21 -5.81
N VAL A 84 -14.91 36.89 -5.88
CA VAL A 84 -13.57 36.27 -6.09
C VAL A 84 -13.47 35.43 -7.38
N GLY A 85 -14.59 35.18 -8.04
CA GLY A 85 -14.65 34.23 -9.17
C GLY A 85 -14.77 32.79 -8.66
N ASP A 86 -14.94 31.86 -9.60
CA ASP A 86 -15.13 30.45 -9.28
C ASP A 86 -13.86 29.88 -8.65
N LEU A 87 -14.04 29.16 -7.55
CA LEU A 87 -12.99 28.63 -6.71
C LEU A 87 -13.19 27.13 -6.58
N VAL A 88 -12.21 26.34 -7.01
CA VAL A 88 -12.23 24.90 -6.73
C VAL A 88 -11.62 24.70 -5.34
N ALA A 89 -12.34 24.00 -4.47
CA ALA A 89 -11.90 23.73 -3.11
C ALA A 89 -12.09 22.25 -2.77
N GLY A 90 -11.22 21.72 -1.93
CA GLY A 90 -11.39 20.43 -1.27
C GLY A 90 -11.52 20.67 0.23
N GLY A 91 -11.89 19.63 0.99
CA GLY A 91 -12.04 19.83 2.41
C GLY A 91 -12.22 18.59 3.26
N TYR A 92 -12.28 18.82 4.56
CA TYR A 92 -12.71 17.85 5.55
C TYR A 92 -13.85 18.45 6.37
N LEU A 93 -14.83 17.62 6.68
CA LEU A 93 -15.95 17.94 7.56
C LEU A 93 -15.93 17.01 8.77
N PHE A 94 -16.03 17.54 9.99
CA PHE A 94 -16.14 16.70 11.19
C PHE A 94 -16.96 17.37 12.29
N PRO A 95 -17.67 16.59 13.13
CA PRO A 95 -18.48 17.12 14.21
C PRO A 95 -17.61 17.58 15.38
N GLN A 96 -18.02 18.67 16.02
CA GLN A 96 -17.42 19.21 17.23
C GLN A 96 -18.49 19.83 18.15
N LEU A 97 -18.35 19.58 19.44
CA LEU A 97 -19.13 20.23 20.48
C LEU A 97 -18.40 21.50 20.92
N GLN A 98 -19.07 22.64 20.81
CA GLN A 98 -18.50 23.93 21.19
C GLN A 98 -19.54 24.82 21.84
N ASP A 99 -19.25 25.28 23.06
CA ASP A 99 -20.16 26.09 23.88
C ASP A 99 -21.59 25.51 23.98
N GLY A 100 -21.69 24.17 24.05
CA GLY A 100 -22.96 23.45 24.14
C GLY A 100 -23.75 23.35 22.82
N ARG A 101 -23.17 23.76 21.69
CA ARG A 101 -23.76 23.63 20.34
C ARG A 101 -23.08 22.52 19.56
N GLU A 102 -23.89 21.78 18.80
CA GLU A 102 -23.39 20.81 17.82
C GLU A 102 -23.01 21.54 16.53
N ALA A 103 -21.72 21.58 16.26
CA ALA A 103 -21.16 22.23 15.10
C ALA A 103 -20.45 21.24 14.18
N MET A 104 -20.49 21.52 12.88
CA MET A 104 -19.63 20.88 11.90
C MET A 104 -18.47 21.81 11.58
N VAL A 105 -17.25 21.34 11.81
CA VAL A 105 -16.04 22.03 11.39
C VAL A 105 -15.77 21.67 9.95
N LEU A 106 -15.78 22.69 9.09
CA LEU A 106 -15.44 22.61 7.68
C LEU A 106 -14.03 23.19 7.50
N LEU A 107 -13.06 22.30 7.25
CA LEU A 107 -11.72 22.66 6.79
C LEU A 107 -11.75 22.72 5.27
N LEU A 108 -11.43 23.87 4.69
CA LEU A 108 -11.28 24.06 3.26
C LEU A 108 -9.83 24.31 2.90
N PHE A 109 -9.44 23.78 1.75
CA PHE A 109 -8.19 24.09 1.10
C PHE A 109 -8.49 24.45 -0.36
N SER A 110 -7.96 25.60 -0.79
CA SER A 110 -8.06 26.04 -2.17
C SER A 110 -7.29 25.08 -3.06
N LEU A 111 -7.98 24.50 -4.03
CA LEU A 111 -7.40 23.62 -5.03
C LEU A 111 -6.90 24.41 -6.25
N ALA A 112 -7.52 25.55 -6.54
CA ALA A 112 -7.05 26.55 -7.50
C ALA A 112 -7.69 27.90 -7.17
N SER A 113 -6.90 28.95 -6.93
CA SER A 113 -7.40 30.31 -6.72
C SER A 113 -7.39 31.08 -8.03
N GLY A 114 -8.37 31.94 -8.28
CA GLY A 114 -8.56 32.65 -9.56
C GLY A 114 -7.40 33.57 -10.02
N GLN A 115 -6.33 33.72 -9.24
CA GLN A 115 -5.09 34.39 -9.69
C GLN A 115 -4.06 33.43 -10.30
N ASP A 116 -4.16 32.13 -10.04
CA ASP A 116 -3.43 31.06 -10.72
C ASP A 116 -4.31 30.46 -11.82
N ARG A 117 -4.44 31.18 -12.94
CA ARG A 117 -4.95 30.58 -14.19
C ARG A 117 -4.05 29.42 -14.58
N GLN A 118 -4.43 28.17 -14.31
CA GLN A 118 -3.77 27.00 -14.92
C GLN A 118 -4.56 25.68 -14.89
N PHE A 119 -5.90 25.74 -14.95
CA PHE A 119 -6.69 24.66 -15.55
C PHE A 119 -7.64 25.28 -16.59
N ALA A 120 -7.06 25.73 -17.69
CA ALA A 120 -7.82 26.15 -18.86
C ALA A 120 -7.19 25.55 -20.12
N PRO A 121 -7.56 24.31 -20.49
CA PRO A 121 -7.54 23.91 -21.87
C PRO A 121 -8.94 24.09 -22.44
N ASP A 122 -9.05 24.72 -23.61
CA ASP A 122 -10.22 24.54 -24.46
C ASP A 122 -10.30 23.03 -24.78
N LEU A 123 -11.09 22.26 -24.04
CA LEU A 123 -11.24 20.83 -24.28
C LEU A 123 -12.03 20.64 -25.58
N GLY A 124 -11.44 19.89 -26.51
CA GLY A 124 -12.10 19.46 -27.73
C GLY A 124 -12.95 18.23 -27.49
N THR A 125 -14.02 18.09 -28.28
CA THR A 125 -14.76 16.82 -28.36
C THR A 125 -13.79 15.71 -28.75
N GLY A 126 -13.66 14.69 -27.89
CA GLY A 126 -12.72 13.59 -28.09
C GLY A 126 -11.47 13.62 -27.20
N ASP A 127 -11.20 14.72 -26.47
CA ASP A 127 -10.13 14.77 -25.47
C ASP A 127 -10.46 13.85 -24.27
N VAL A 128 -9.43 13.33 -23.59
CA VAL A 128 -9.57 12.53 -22.36
C VAL A 128 -8.88 13.23 -21.20
N VAL A 129 -9.60 13.43 -20.10
CA VAL A 129 -9.03 13.92 -18.85
C VAL A 129 -8.69 12.73 -17.96
N ALA A 130 -7.43 12.64 -17.52
CA ALA A 130 -6.95 11.71 -16.52
C ALA A 130 -6.71 12.43 -15.19
N VAL A 131 -7.11 11.84 -14.07
CA VAL A 131 -6.81 12.34 -12.73
C VAL A 131 -6.03 11.26 -12.00
N LEU A 132 -4.77 11.56 -11.71
CA LEU A 132 -3.88 10.73 -10.91
C LEU A 132 -4.09 11.04 -9.44
N GLY A 133 -4.09 10.02 -8.56
CA GLY A 133 -4.11 10.20 -7.12
C GLY A 133 -3.37 9.12 -6.35
N ILE A 134 -2.94 9.43 -5.13
CA ILE A 134 -2.23 8.50 -4.23
C ILE A 134 -3.20 7.93 -3.18
N ASP A 135 -3.16 6.61 -2.99
CA ASP A 135 -3.94 5.83 -2.03
C ASP A 135 -3.05 5.46 -0.82
N ASP A 136 -3.44 5.87 0.40
CA ASP A 136 -2.78 5.53 1.67
C ASP A 136 -3.81 4.91 2.64
N PRO A 137 -3.66 3.63 3.04
CA PRO A 137 -4.62 2.95 3.90
C PRO A 137 -4.55 3.34 5.39
N ASP A 138 -3.54 4.08 5.86
CA ASP A 138 -3.35 4.44 7.29
C ASP A 138 -3.68 5.91 7.57
N TYR A 139 -4.94 6.33 7.34
CA TYR A 139 -5.47 7.62 7.79
C TYR A 139 -5.69 7.69 9.33
N VAL A 140 -4.66 7.40 10.12
CA VAL A 140 -4.67 7.49 11.60
C VAL A 140 -3.63 8.48 12.12
N THR A 141 -2.64 8.88 11.32
CA THR A 141 -1.69 9.93 11.67
C THR A 141 -1.52 10.86 10.47
N LEU A 142 -1.98 12.11 10.57
CA LEU A 142 -1.68 13.17 9.59
C LEU A 142 -0.15 13.27 9.44
N PRO A 143 0.45 12.87 8.31
CA PRO A 143 1.83 13.23 7.99
C PRO A 143 1.87 14.73 7.71
N ASP A 144 3.01 15.39 7.94
CA ASP A 144 3.16 16.80 7.62
C ASP A 144 2.78 17.06 6.14
N ASN A 145 1.88 18.02 5.92
CA ASN A 145 1.32 18.40 4.62
C ASN A 145 2.40 18.76 3.57
N ALA A 146 3.61 19.05 4.03
CA ALA A 146 4.78 19.40 3.22
C ALA A 146 5.38 18.22 2.43
N ASP A 147 5.34 16.99 2.96
CA ASP A 147 5.98 15.85 2.31
C ASP A 147 5.13 15.31 1.15
N ILE A 148 3.82 15.30 1.31
CA ILE A 148 2.88 14.98 0.22
C ILE A 148 2.95 16.07 -0.86
N ALA A 149 2.96 17.35 -0.48
CA ALA A 149 3.07 18.43 -1.45
C ALA A 149 4.37 18.34 -2.28
N ARG A 150 5.50 18.00 -1.66
CA ARG A 150 6.78 17.76 -2.35
C ARG A 150 6.71 16.57 -3.30
N LEU A 151 6.20 15.43 -2.83
CA LEU A 151 6.02 14.23 -3.64
C LEU A 151 5.15 14.51 -4.87
N MET A 152 4.05 15.22 -4.69
CA MET A 152 3.15 15.58 -5.79
C MET A 152 3.78 16.56 -6.79
N ILE A 153 4.66 17.46 -6.35
CA ILE A 153 5.45 18.33 -7.23
C ILE A 153 6.47 17.50 -8.04
N ASP A 154 7.14 16.53 -7.41
CA ASP A 154 8.13 15.66 -8.07
C ASP A 154 7.48 14.73 -9.10
N ILE A 155 6.30 14.18 -8.77
CA ILE A 155 5.48 13.38 -9.69
C ILE A 155 5.06 14.24 -10.89
N ARG A 156 4.61 15.48 -10.67
CA ARG A 156 4.24 16.38 -11.77
C ARG A 156 5.42 16.69 -12.68
N PHE A 157 6.59 16.99 -12.12
CA PHE A 157 7.78 17.26 -12.92
C PHE A 157 8.16 16.06 -13.79
N SER A 158 8.03 14.85 -13.23
CA SER A 158 8.24 13.60 -13.96
C SER A 158 7.21 13.41 -15.08
N LEU A 159 5.93 13.70 -14.82
CA LEU A 159 4.87 13.67 -15.82
C LEU A 159 5.13 14.63 -16.99
N GLN A 160 5.58 15.85 -16.72
CA GLN A 160 5.90 16.84 -17.77
C GLN A 160 7.03 16.42 -18.72
N GLN A 161 7.88 15.46 -18.30
CA GLN A 161 8.94 14.93 -19.16
C GLN A 161 8.48 13.75 -20.03
N ILE A 162 7.39 13.08 -19.65
CA ILE A 162 6.92 11.83 -20.28
C ILE A 162 5.70 12.09 -21.17
N VAL A 163 4.85 13.04 -20.77
CA VAL A 163 3.64 13.42 -21.51
C VAL A 163 4.02 14.30 -22.71
N PRO A 164 3.73 13.87 -23.96
CA PRO A 164 4.15 14.58 -25.17
C PRO A 164 3.29 15.82 -25.45
N SER A 165 3.87 16.89 -26.00
CA SER A 165 3.13 18.07 -26.49
C SER A 165 2.32 17.66 -27.73
N PRO A 166 0.98 17.50 -27.65
CA PRO A 166 0.00 18.53 -27.26
C PRO A 166 -0.79 18.29 -25.95
N ASP A 167 -0.45 17.24 -25.20
CA ASP A 167 -1.10 16.89 -23.93
C ASP A 167 -0.63 17.81 -22.80
N ASP A 168 -1.52 18.09 -21.83
CA ASP A 168 -1.27 19.05 -20.75
C ASP A 168 -1.22 18.37 -19.37
N VAL A 169 -0.21 18.71 -18.57
CA VAL A 169 -0.12 18.27 -17.16
C VAL A 169 -0.42 19.45 -16.23
N GLY A 170 -1.55 19.37 -15.52
CA GLY A 170 -1.99 20.40 -14.59
C GLY A 170 -1.17 20.46 -13.30
N MET A 171 -1.36 21.51 -12.51
CA MET A 171 -0.74 21.63 -11.19
C MET A 171 -1.31 20.60 -10.21
N PRO A 172 -0.54 20.14 -9.21
CA PRO A 172 -1.05 19.21 -8.22
C PRO A 172 -2.05 19.90 -7.31
N VAL A 173 -3.09 19.16 -6.94
CA VAL A 173 -4.27 19.63 -6.23
C VAL A 173 -4.49 18.67 -5.05
N GLY A 174 -3.97 19.00 -3.87
CA GLY A 174 -3.92 18.05 -2.76
C GLY A 174 -3.05 16.84 -3.10
N SER A 175 -3.63 15.63 -3.05
CA SER A 175 -2.95 14.37 -3.44
C SER A 175 -3.27 13.93 -4.87
N THR A 176 -3.79 14.81 -5.74
CA THR A 176 -4.10 14.49 -7.13
C THR A 176 -3.42 15.39 -8.16
N ILE A 177 -3.24 14.90 -9.39
CA ILE A 177 -2.73 15.67 -10.55
C ILE A 177 -3.64 15.39 -11.76
N PRO A 178 -4.23 16.42 -12.38
CA PRO A 178 -4.98 16.27 -13.62
C PRO A 178 -4.06 16.32 -14.85
N ILE A 179 -4.38 15.52 -15.86
CA ILE A 179 -3.67 15.39 -17.13
C ILE A 179 -4.72 15.42 -18.25
N VAL A 180 -4.48 16.18 -19.32
CA VAL A 180 -5.35 16.23 -20.50
C VAL A 180 -4.63 15.54 -21.65
N LEU A 181 -5.26 14.51 -22.19
CA LEU A 181 -4.81 13.73 -23.34
C LEU A 181 -5.64 14.17 -24.55
N ARG A 182 -5.02 14.84 -25.52
CA ARG A 182 -5.69 15.41 -26.69
C ARG A 182 -6.00 14.36 -27.73
N ASP A 183 -7.16 14.48 -28.38
CA ASP A 183 -7.58 13.60 -29.50
C ASP A 183 -7.41 12.10 -29.20
N THR A 184 -7.65 11.71 -27.95
CA THR A 184 -7.31 10.38 -27.42
C THR A 184 -8.57 9.61 -27.06
N THR A 185 -8.68 8.35 -27.49
CA THR A 185 -9.79 7.47 -27.06
C THR A 185 -9.57 6.96 -25.63
N ILE A 186 -10.64 6.54 -24.93
CA ILE A 186 -10.52 5.98 -23.57
C ILE A 186 -9.54 4.80 -23.49
N ASP A 187 -9.55 3.90 -24.47
CA ASP A 187 -8.64 2.75 -24.48
C ASP A 187 -7.17 3.18 -24.62
N GLN A 188 -6.90 4.15 -25.50
CA GLN A 188 -5.57 4.75 -25.63
C GLN A 188 -5.16 5.52 -24.35
N GLY A 189 -6.10 6.23 -23.72
CA GLY A 189 -5.88 6.90 -22.45
C GLY A 189 -5.55 5.94 -21.31
N GLN A 190 -6.14 4.74 -21.30
CA GLN A 190 -5.76 3.67 -20.37
C GLN A 190 -4.35 3.15 -20.63
N ASP A 191 -3.96 2.95 -21.90
CA ASP A 191 -2.60 2.50 -22.25
C ASP A 191 -1.54 3.53 -21.87
N ILE A 192 -1.79 4.82 -22.16
CA ILE A 192 -0.94 5.93 -21.72
C ILE A 192 -0.84 5.93 -20.19
N SER A 193 -1.98 5.80 -19.49
CA SER A 193 -2.01 5.75 -18.03
C SER A 193 -1.21 4.57 -17.45
N ARG A 194 -1.22 3.39 -18.10
CA ARG A 194 -0.39 2.23 -17.68
C ARG A 194 1.10 2.54 -17.83
N ALA A 195 1.49 3.18 -18.92
CA ALA A 195 2.88 3.61 -19.13
C ALA A 195 3.29 4.64 -18.06
N LEU A 196 2.47 5.65 -17.81
CA LEU A 196 2.71 6.66 -16.76
C LEU A 196 2.86 5.99 -15.38
N LEU A 197 1.97 5.06 -14.99
CA LEU A 197 2.09 4.35 -13.72
C LEU A 197 3.40 3.57 -13.60
N SER A 198 3.86 2.91 -14.67
CA SER A 198 5.14 2.20 -14.66
C SER A 198 6.33 3.13 -14.38
N HIS A 199 6.27 4.38 -14.85
CA HIS A 199 7.32 5.37 -14.63
C HIS A 199 7.24 6.03 -13.25
N LEU A 200 6.03 6.17 -12.69
CA LEU A 200 5.80 6.89 -11.43
C LEU A 200 5.82 5.99 -10.19
N THR A 201 5.59 4.68 -10.33
CA THR A 201 5.60 3.71 -9.21
C THR A 201 6.88 3.79 -8.36
N PRO A 202 8.09 3.99 -8.92
CA PRO A 202 9.32 4.12 -8.12
C PRO A 202 9.41 5.39 -7.27
N LEU A 203 8.56 6.39 -7.49
CA LEU A 203 8.57 7.67 -6.77
C LEU A 203 7.78 7.60 -5.45
N VAL A 204 7.00 6.54 -5.22
CA VAL A 204 6.10 6.41 -4.07
C VAL A 204 6.58 5.30 -3.15
N ASP A 205 6.92 5.66 -1.90
CA ASP A 205 7.41 4.75 -0.86
C ASP A 205 6.27 4.25 0.07
N GLY A 206 6.52 3.20 0.85
CA GLY A 206 5.77 2.96 2.09
C GLY A 206 4.36 2.36 1.97
N GLY A 207 4.01 1.70 0.86
CA GLY A 207 2.71 1.03 0.72
C GLY A 207 1.59 1.89 0.12
N ALA A 208 1.89 3.17 -0.15
CA ALA A 208 1.02 4.04 -0.93
C ALA A 208 0.97 3.60 -2.41
N ARG A 209 -0.19 3.75 -3.06
CA ARG A 209 -0.39 3.33 -4.47
C ARG A 209 -0.88 4.48 -5.33
N ILE A 210 -0.32 4.64 -6.52
CA ILE A 210 -0.83 5.59 -7.51
C ILE A 210 -1.99 4.93 -8.27
N ARG A 211 -3.12 5.63 -8.37
CA ARG A 211 -4.32 5.23 -9.12
C ARG A 211 -4.70 6.36 -10.09
N ILE A 212 -5.35 6.03 -11.20
CA ILE A 212 -5.73 6.99 -12.24
C ILE A 212 -7.20 6.79 -12.66
N GLY A 213 -8.00 7.84 -12.56
CA GLY A 213 -9.35 7.90 -13.14
C GLY A 213 -9.35 8.64 -14.48
N LEU A 214 -10.14 8.20 -15.45
CA LEU A 214 -10.19 8.76 -16.81
C LEU A 214 -11.63 9.16 -17.19
N ALA A 215 -11.83 10.24 -17.94
CA ALA A 215 -13.12 10.57 -18.56
C ALA A 215 -12.93 11.20 -19.94
N GLN A 216 -13.83 10.90 -20.87
CA GLN A 216 -13.80 11.45 -22.23
C GLN A 216 -14.71 12.68 -22.33
N CYS A 217 -14.26 13.68 -23.09
CA CYS A 217 -15.02 14.89 -23.39
C CYS A 217 -15.99 14.63 -24.55
N HIS A 218 -17.28 14.86 -24.33
CA HIS A 218 -18.32 14.78 -25.36
C HIS A 218 -18.81 16.19 -25.77
N GLU A 219 -19.53 16.24 -26.89
CA GLU A 219 -20.09 17.49 -27.42
C GLU A 219 -21.10 18.08 -26.44
N GLY A 220 -20.84 19.29 -25.93
CA GLY A 220 -21.68 19.98 -24.95
C GLY A 220 -21.24 19.83 -23.50
N ASP A 221 -20.22 19.00 -23.20
CA ASP A 221 -19.65 18.90 -21.87
C ASP A 221 -18.86 20.17 -21.51
N SER A 222 -18.98 20.62 -20.26
CA SER A 222 -18.05 21.61 -19.73
C SER A 222 -16.73 20.93 -19.33
N PRO A 223 -15.56 21.59 -19.50
CA PRO A 223 -14.28 21.03 -19.07
C PRO A 223 -14.24 20.56 -17.61
N LEU A 224 -15.02 21.23 -16.77
CA LEU A 224 -15.20 20.91 -15.38
C LEU A 224 -15.98 19.60 -15.17
N ALA A 225 -17.06 19.37 -15.93
CA ALA A 225 -17.86 18.14 -15.83
C ALA A 225 -17.01 16.90 -16.15
N VAL A 226 -16.15 17.01 -17.16
CA VAL A 226 -15.22 15.94 -17.55
C VAL A 226 -14.18 15.68 -16.46
N LEU A 227 -13.62 16.73 -15.85
CA LEU A 227 -12.68 16.60 -14.73
C LEU A 227 -13.32 15.94 -13.51
N ILE A 228 -14.57 16.31 -13.18
CA ILE A 228 -15.34 15.70 -12.10
C ILE A 228 -15.58 14.21 -12.38
N ALA A 229 -15.96 13.86 -13.61
CA ALA A 229 -16.17 12.47 -14.02
C ALA A 229 -14.89 11.62 -13.86
N ALA A 230 -13.74 12.15 -14.30
CA ALA A 230 -12.44 11.48 -14.16
C ALA A 230 -12.05 11.28 -12.69
N ASN A 231 -12.23 12.30 -11.85
CA ASN A 231 -11.97 12.20 -10.41
C ASN A 231 -12.91 11.20 -9.70
N ASN A 232 -14.17 11.10 -10.14
CA ASN A 232 -15.11 10.12 -9.61
C ASN A 232 -14.69 8.67 -9.93
N ALA A 233 -14.18 8.43 -11.14
CA ALA A 233 -13.60 7.14 -11.51
C ALA A 233 -12.38 6.78 -10.63
N LEU A 234 -11.53 7.76 -10.30
CA LEU A 234 -10.41 7.59 -9.38
C LEU A 234 -10.88 7.23 -7.95
N LEU A 235 -11.87 7.95 -7.41
CA LEU A 235 -12.40 7.68 -6.08
C LEU A 235 -13.04 6.29 -5.98
N ARG A 236 -13.69 5.81 -7.05
CA ARG A 236 -14.18 4.43 -7.12
C ARG A 236 -13.03 3.43 -6.98
N LEU A 237 -11.94 3.61 -7.73
CA LEU A 237 -10.74 2.76 -7.59
C LEU A 237 -10.19 2.78 -6.17
N GLN A 238 -10.18 3.94 -5.51
CA GLN A 238 -9.68 4.08 -4.14
C GLN A 238 -10.56 3.37 -3.10
N ARG A 239 -11.88 3.27 -3.33
CA ARG A 239 -12.83 2.63 -2.39
C ARG A 239 -13.00 1.13 -2.57
N VAL A 240 -12.69 0.59 -3.74
CA VAL A 240 -12.78 -0.85 -4.01
C VAL A 240 -11.44 -1.49 -3.66
N ALA A 241 -11.46 -2.61 -2.93
CA ALA A 241 -10.29 -3.47 -2.75
C ALA A 241 -9.94 -4.25 -4.04
N SER A 242 -10.10 -3.62 -5.20
CA SER A 242 -9.68 -4.17 -6.48
C SER A 242 -8.20 -3.89 -6.67
N GLY A 243 -7.50 -4.83 -7.31
CA GLY A 243 -6.12 -4.62 -7.77
C GLY A 243 -6.04 -3.68 -8.98
N GLU A 244 -7.16 -3.08 -9.38
CA GLU A 244 -7.22 -2.16 -10.51
C GLU A 244 -6.57 -0.83 -10.14
N LEU A 245 -5.69 -0.34 -11.02
CA LEU A 245 -4.98 0.92 -10.85
C LEU A 245 -5.52 2.03 -11.75
N ILE A 246 -6.32 1.68 -12.78
CA ILE A 246 -6.86 2.60 -13.76
C ILE A 246 -8.33 2.29 -13.99
N ALA A 247 -9.18 3.32 -14.04
CA ALA A 247 -10.57 3.17 -14.42
C ALA A 247 -11.06 4.34 -15.27
N ALA A 248 -11.88 4.04 -16.27
CA ALA A 248 -12.65 5.03 -17.00
C ALA A 248 -14.00 5.30 -16.33
N ALA A 249 -14.44 6.55 -16.42
CA ALA A 249 -15.75 7.01 -16.01
C ALA A 249 -16.80 6.38 -16.92
N SER A 250 -17.80 5.77 -16.30
CA SER A 250 -19.02 5.30 -16.93
C SER A 250 -20.16 6.29 -16.69
N GLU A 251 -21.24 6.20 -17.47
CA GLU A 251 -22.48 6.98 -17.19
C GLU A 251 -22.98 6.79 -15.75
N ARG A 252 -22.69 5.62 -15.15
CA ARG A 252 -23.00 5.33 -13.74
C ARG A 252 -22.11 6.09 -12.75
N ASP A 253 -20.92 6.53 -13.12
CA ASP A 253 -19.98 7.24 -12.22
C ASP A 253 -20.25 8.74 -12.15
N CYS A 254 -20.70 9.34 -13.26
CA CYS A 254 -21.26 10.70 -13.25
C CYS A 254 -22.49 10.79 -12.31
N GLN A 255 -23.25 9.69 -12.19
CA GLN A 255 -24.42 9.58 -11.31
C GLN A 255 -24.07 9.06 -9.89
N SER A 256 -23.01 8.26 -9.71
CA SER A 256 -22.73 7.54 -8.44
C SER A 256 -22.10 8.36 -7.33
N LEU A 257 -21.52 9.54 -7.59
CA LEU A 257 -20.96 10.39 -6.53
C LEU A 257 -21.80 11.62 -6.18
N ALA A 258 -22.87 11.87 -6.93
CA ALA A 258 -24.11 12.39 -6.34
C ALA A 258 -24.72 11.41 -5.32
N ALA A 259 -24.30 10.13 -5.29
CA ALA A 259 -24.75 9.14 -4.28
C ALA A 259 -23.71 8.84 -3.18
N GLY A 260 -22.45 9.21 -3.37
CA GLY A 260 -21.35 8.96 -2.43
C GLY A 260 -20.84 10.19 -1.67
N ALA A 261 -21.05 11.39 -2.22
CA ALA A 261 -20.89 12.66 -1.50
C ALA A 261 -22.27 13.22 -1.09
N ALA A 262 -23.31 12.95 -1.88
CA ALA A 262 -24.69 13.04 -1.42
C ALA A 262 -25.18 11.64 -1.02
N GLY A 263 -25.41 11.40 0.27
CA GLY A 263 -26.40 10.41 0.69
C GLY A 263 -27.83 10.85 0.34
N ALA A 264 -28.03 11.56 -0.77
CA ALA A 264 -29.20 12.38 -1.03
C ALA A 264 -29.37 12.79 -2.50
N GLU A 265 -29.38 11.84 -3.44
CA GLU A 265 -30.38 11.86 -4.52
C GLU A 265 -30.85 10.43 -4.82
N GLY A 266 -32.07 10.15 -4.38
CA GLY A 266 -32.95 9.21 -5.08
C GLY A 266 -32.84 7.72 -4.75
N ILE A 267 -33.51 7.31 -3.67
CA ILE A 267 -34.24 6.02 -3.63
C ILE A 267 -35.51 6.10 -4.49
N PHE A 268 -35.94 7.30 -4.88
CA PHE A 268 -37.18 7.53 -5.63
C PHE A 268 -36.98 8.68 -6.61
N GLY A 269 -37.10 8.40 -7.91
CA GLY A 269 -37.25 9.44 -8.91
C GLY A 269 -38.54 10.22 -8.64
N GLN A 270 -38.38 11.54 -8.51
CA GLN A 270 -39.38 12.61 -8.42
C GLN A 270 -40.69 12.31 -7.68
N ALA A 271 -40.86 12.93 -6.52
CA ALA A 271 -42.11 13.64 -6.21
C ALA A 271 -41.82 14.75 -5.19
N TYR A 272 -42.31 15.96 -5.49
CA TYR A 272 -42.40 17.09 -4.59
C TYR A 272 -43.00 16.67 -3.22
N SER A 273 -42.16 16.49 -2.20
CA SER A 273 -42.40 16.78 -0.76
C SER A 273 -41.34 16.06 0.11
N GLY A 274 -40.43 16.84 0.70
CA GLY A 274 -39.14 16.38 1.18
C GLY A 274 -39.05 15.78 2.59
N HIS A 275 -39.95 14.88 3.02
CA HIS A 275 -39.87 14.36 4.41
C HIS A 275 -39.97 12.84 4.65
N GLY A 276 -40.51 12.02 3.72
CA GLY A 276 -40.74 10.59 4.02
C GLY A 276 -39.51 9.67 3.88
N SER A 277 -38.76 9.78 2.78
CA SER A 277 -37.69 8.84 2.43
C SER A 277 -36.40 9.03 3.23
N GLN A 278 -36.04 10.28 3.56
CA GLN A 278 -34.91 10.60 4.43
C GLN A 278 -35.16 10.14 5.87
N ALA A 279 -36.40 10.26 6.36
CA ALA A 279 -36.78 9.77 7.69
C ALA A 279 -36.69 8.25 7.80
N PHE A 280 -37.08 7.51 6.76
CA PHE A 280 -36.98 6.05 6.73
C PHE A 280 -35.52 5.56 6.74
N LEU A 281 -34.62 6.16 5.95
CA LEU A 281 -33.19 5.83 6.00
C LEU A 281 -32.53 6.19 7.33
N ALA A 282 -32.86 7.35 7.90
CA ALA A 282 -32.41 7.73 9.24
C ALA A 282 -32.94 6.74 10.30
N SER A 283 -34.17 6.26 10.15
CA SER A 283 -34.75 5.22 11.02
C SER A 283 -34.05 3.87 10.86
N LEU A 284 -33.70 3.47 9.64
CA LEU A 284 -32.91 2.26 9.39
C LEU A 284 -31.46 2.36 9.93
N ALA A 285 -30.85 3.54 9.83
CA ALA A 285 -29.50 3.79 10.33
C ALA A 285 -29.45 3.84 11.86
N THR A 286 -30.48 4.39 12.51
CA THR A 286 -30.60 4.38 13.98
C THR A 286 -30.83 2.99 14.55
N LEU A 287 -31.46 2.08 13.79
CA LEU A 287 -31.58 0.66 14.17
C LEU A 287 -30.23 -0.08 14.22
N ALA A 288 -29.18 0.42 13.55
CA ALA A 288 -27.85 -0.20 13.52
C ALA A 288 -27.03 0.01 14.80
N ALA A 289 -27.48 0.87 15.72
CA ALA A 289 -26.76 1.19 16.96
C ALA A 289 -26.84 0.10 18.04
N ASP A 290 -27.72 -0.89 17.91
CA ASP A 290 -27.84 -1.99 18.90
C ASP A 290 -28.39 -3.29 18.28
N PRO A 291 -27.55 -4.16 17.67
CA PRO A 291 -28.01 -5.43 17.12
C PRO A 291 -27.43 -6.63 17.90
N GLN A 292 -28.07 -7.04 18.99
CA GLN A 292 -27.78 -8.32 19.65
C GLN A 292 -28.68 -9.48 19.17
N HIS A 293 -29.80 -9.22 18.46
CA HIS A 293 -30.75 -10.25 18.00
C HIS A 293 -31.32 -9.98 16.59
N ALA A 294 -31.15 -10.93 15.66
CA ALA A 294 -31.58 -10.80 14.27
C ALA A 294 -33.11 -10.74 14.07
N PRO A 295 -33.94 -11.53 14.79
CA PRO A 295 -35.40 -11.50 14.63
C PRO A 295 -36.03 -10.14 14.97
N ASP A 296 -35.53 -9.49 16.03
CA ASP A 296 -36.01 -8.18 16.47
C ASP A 296 -35.64 -7.07 15.47
N TYR A 297 -34.41 -7.12 14.95
CA TYR A 297 -33.97 -6.21 13.89
C TYR A 297 -34.83 -6.35 12.62
N LEU A 298 -35.03 -7.60 12.16
CA LEU A 298 -35.85 -7.90 10.98
C LEU A 298 -37.30 -7.45 11.16
N TRP A 299 -37.88 -7.67 12.34
CA TRP A 299 -39.24 -7.22 12.63
C TRP A 299 -39.35 -5.70 12.59
N ARG A 300 -38.40 -4.97 13.18
CA ARG A 300 -38.37 -3.50 13.13
C ARG A 300 -38.26 -2.98 11.70
N VAL A 301 -37.46 -3.63 10.85
CA VAL A 301 -37.37 -3.31 9.42
C VAL A 301 -38.70 -3.59 8.70
N ILE A 302 -39.35 -4.73 8.96
CA ILE A 302 -40.68 -5.05 8.41
C ILE A 302 -41.72 -4.01 8.84
N ALA A 303 -41.74 -3.63 10.12
CA ALA A 303 -42.68 -2.63 10.63
C ALA A 303 -42.50 -1.27 9.93
N LEU A 304 -41.26 -0.81 9.73
CA LEU A 304 -40.98 0.41 8.98
C LEU A 304 -41.41 0.32 7.51
N ILE A 305 -41.32 -0.86 6.88
CA ILE A 305 -41.74 -1.10 5.50
C ILE A 305 -43.27 -1.10 5.39
N LEU A 306 -43.96 -1.71 6.36
CA LEU A 306 -45.43 -1.78 6.38
C LEU A 306 -46.10 -0.46 6.76
N ASP A 307 -45.36 0.45 7.41
CA ASP A 307 -45.80 1.84 7.66
C ASP A 307 -45.80 2.69 6.38
N GLN A 308 -45.21 2.18 5.29
CA GLN A 308 -45.20 2.89 4.02
C GLN A 308 -46.55 2.79 3.31
N PRO A 309 -47.05 3.90 2.74
CA PRO A 309 -48.34 3.91 2.07
C PRO A 309 -48.36 2.94 0.88
N GLY A 310 -49.42 2.13 0.81
CA GLY A 310 -49.64 1.18 -0.29
C GLY A 310 -48.88 -0.15 -0.15
N VAL A 311 -48.15 -0.40 0.95
CA VAL A 311 -47.53 -1.69 1.23
C VAL A 311 -48.44 -2.52 2.14
N PHE A 312 -48.81 -3.73 1.69
CA PHE A 312 -49.78 -4.58 2.39
C PHE A 312 -49.14 -5.77 3.10
N ALA A 313 -48.04 -6.29 2.56
CA ALA A 313 -47.34 -7.43 3.14
C ALA A 313 -45.84 -7.36 2.83
N ALA A 314 -45.02 -7.80 3.78
CA ALA A 314 -43.57 -7.89 3.64
C ALA A 314 -43.05 -9.16 4.30
N ALA A 315 -42.07 -9.80 3.68
CA ALA A 315 -41.44 -11.00 4.21
C ALA A 315 -39.96 -11.09 3.79
N PHE A 316 -39.12 -11.46 4.76
CA PHE A 316 -37.72 -11.74 4.56
C PHE A 316 -37.49 -13.25 4.39
N TYR A 317 -36.84 -13.61 3.29
CA TYR A 317 -36.45 -14.97 2.99
C TYR A 317 -34.94 -15.10 3.06
N ARG A 318 -34.47 -16.00 3.90
CA ARG A 318 -33.06 -16.39 4.01
C ARG A 318 -32.84 -17.58 3.09
N ARG A 319 -31.70 -17.60 2.41
CA ARG A 319 -31.26 -18.76 1.63
C ARG A 319 -31.09 -19.97 2.57
N ARG A 320 -31.23 -21.21 2.11
CA ARG A 320 -30.98 -22.44 2.87
C ARG A 320 -29.80 -23.19 2.28
N PHE A 321 -29.30 -24.19 3.01
CA PHE A 321 -28.18 -25.04 2.57
C PHE A 321 -28.45 -25.82 1.28
N ASP A 322 -29.71 -26.16 1.02
CA ASP A 322 -30.17 -26.85 -0.19
C ASP A 322 -30.40 -25.90 -1.38
N ASP A 323 -29.90 -24.66 -1.28
CA ASP A 323 -30.14 -23.57 -2.23
C ASP A 323 -31.62 -23.15 -2.33
N GLY A 324 -32.46 -23.66 -1.41
CA GLY A 324 -33.83 -23.21 -1.20
C GLY A 324 -33.89 -21.92 -0.39
N PHE A 325 -35.10 -21.47 -0.07
CA PHE A 325 -35.33 -20.28 0.75
C PHE A 325 -36.34 -20.56 1.84
N GLU A 326 -36.14 -19.97 3.01
CA GLU A 326 -37.08 -20.02 4.13
C GLU A 326 -37.47 -18.63 4.60
N CYS A 327 -38.74 -18.46 4.96
CA CYS A 327 -39.25 -17.24 5.54
C CYS A 327 -38.75 -17.11 6.99
N VAL A 328 -37.96 -16.08 7.28
CA VAL A 328 -37.40 -15.82 8.62
C VAL A 328 -38.25 -14.84 9.42
N SER A 329 -38.82 -13.85 8.75
CA SER A 329 -39.71 -12.86 9.38
C SER A 329 -40.70 -12.36 8.35
N ALA A 330 -41.94 -12.13 8.77
CA ALA A 330 -43.02 -11.68 7.91
C ALA A 330 -44.04 -10.83 8.68
N GLY A 331 -44.74 -9.96 7.97
CA GLY A 331 -45.77 -9.10 8.55
C GLY A 331 -46.81 -8.63 7.53
N LEU A 332 -47.92 -8.17 8.06
CA LEU A 332 -49.06 -7.61 7.32
C LEU A 332 -49.37 -6.20 7.84
N ALA A 333 -49.73 -5.31 6.93
CA ALA A 333 -50.30 -4.03 7.29
C ALA A 333 -51.73 -4.26 7.84
N ALA A 334 -52.03 -3.72 9.01
CA ALA A 334 -53.37 -3.70 9.58
C ALA A 334 -53.78 -2.24 9.86
N ASP A 335 -55.08 -1.99 10.01
CA ASP A 335 -55.68 -0.64 10.06
C ASP A 335 -55.13 0.32 11.14
N SER A 336 -54.33 -0.18 12.09
CA SER A 336 -53.76 0.63 13.20
C SER A 336 -52.26 0.41 13.48
N ALA A 337 -51.66 -0.71 13.07
CA ALA A 337 -50.24 -1.01 13.25
C ALA A 337 -49.80 -2.24 12.42
N ALA A 338 -48.50 -2.36 12.13
CA ALA A 338 -47.93 -3.56 11.53
C ALA A 338 -48.07 -4.78 12.46
N THR A 339 -48.54 -5.91 11.93
CA THR A 339 -48.72 -7.15 12.70
C THR A 339 -47.80 -8.28 12.21
N PRO A 340 -47.12 -9.02 13.12
CA PRO A 340 -46.32 -10.17 12.73
C PRO A 340 -47.19 -11.27 12.11
N ALA A 341 -46.72 -11.89 11.05
CA ALA A 341 -47.42 -12.95 10.35
C ALA A 341 -46.50 -14.13 10.07
N SER A 342 -47.05 -15.35 10.08
CA SER A 342 -46.35 -16.53 9.56
C SER A 342 -46.42 -16.57 8.03
N GLU A 343 -45.51 -17.31 7.38
CA GLU A 343 -45.51 -17.45 5.92
C GLU A 343 -46.90 -17.88 5.40
N LYS A 344 -47.60 -18.79 6.10
CA LYS A 344 -48.93 -19.29 5.71
C LYS A 344 -50.01 -18.20 5.70
N GLN A 345 -49.86 -17.16 6.51
CA GLN A 345 -50.79 -16.03 6.62
C GLN A 345 -50.52 -14.95 5.57
N LEU A 346 -49.37 -14.99 4.88
CA LEU A 346 -49.09 -14.07 3.77
C LEU A 346 -50.05 -14.31 2.59
N PRO A 347 -50.34 -13.25 1.80
CA PRO A 347 -51.19 -13.36 0.63
C PRO A 347 -50.72 -14.45 -0.33
N ARG A 348 -51.67 -15.12 -0.98
CA ARG A 348 -51.40 -16.27 -1.87
C ARG A 348 -50.43 -15.93 -2.99
N GLU A 349 -50.54 -14.74 -3.56
CA GLU A 349 -49.73 -14.27 -4.69
C GLU A 349 -48.26 -14.09 -4.31
N LEU A 350 -47.99 -13.45 -3.17
CA LEU A 350 -46.64 -13.26 -2.64
C LEU A 350 -45.98 -14.60 -2.32
N ARG A 351 -46.73 -15.54 -1.71
CA ARG A 351 -46.24 -16.91 -1.47
C ARG A 351 -45.94 -17.67 -2.75
N GLN A 352 -46.78 -17.56 -3.76
CA GLN A 352 -46.58 -18.24 -5.04
C GLN A 352 -45.35 -17.70 -5.78
N LEU A 353 -45.10 -16.39 -5.70
CA LEU A 353 -43.90 -15.78 -6.27
C LEU A 353 -42.65 -16.22 -5.51
N ALA A 354 -42.64 -16.13 -4.18
CA ALA A 354 -41.51 -16.52 -3.34
C ALA A 354 -41.09 -17.99 -3.54
N ARG A 355 -42.05 -18.91 -3.74
CA ARG A 355 -41.77 -20.34 -4.00
C ARG A 355 -41.21 -20.66 -5.38
N LYS A 356 -41.37 -19.76 -6.35
CA LYS A 356 -40.89 -19.96 -7.73
C LYS A 356 -39.49 -19.41 -7.97
N ILE A 357 -38.96 -18.66 -7.00
CA ILE A 357 -37.69 -17.97 -7.12
C ILE A 357 -36.55 -18.91 -6.74
N ASP A 358 -35.54 -18.96 -7.60
CA ASP A 358 -34.30 -19.69 -7.37
C ASP A 358 -33.10 -18.74 -7.22
N SER A 359 -31.98 -19.31 -6.76
CA SER A 359 -30.73 -18.58 -6.54
C SER A 359 -30.13 -18.03 -7.85
N ALA A 360 -30.36 -18.69 -8.99
CA ALA A 360 -29.82 -18.29 -10.28
C ALA A 360 -30.51 -17.04 -10.83
N GLN A 361 -31.81 -16.90 -10.62
CA GLN A 361 -32.59 -15.70 -10.97
C GLN A 361 -32.17 -14.51 -10.12
N LEU A 362 -32.02 -14.70 -8.81
CA LEU A 362 -31.65 -13.61 -7.88
C LEU A 362 -30.18 -13.17 -8.00
N ARG A 363 -29.32 -13.97 -8.61
CA ARG A 363 -27.96 -13.56 -8.97
C ARG A 363 -27.94 -12.67 -10.22
N LYS A 364 -28.93 -12.81 -11.11
CA LYS A 364 -28.99 -12.07 -12.38
C LYS A 364 -29.86 -10.81 -12.30
N LEU A 365 -30.92 -10.83 -11.50
CA LEU A 365 -31.91 -9.75 -11.43
C LEU A 365 -32.03 -9.22 -10.01
N ASP A 366 -31.93 -7.90 -9.85
CA ASP A 366 -32.13 -7.21 -8.56
C ASP A 366 -33.60 -7.23 -8.13
N VAL A 367 -34.51 -7.23 -9.10
CA VAL A 367 -35.96 -7.16 -8.90
C VAL A 367 -36.65 -8.18 -9.79
N ILE A 368 -37.54 -8.99 -9.19
CA ILE A 368 -38.38 -9.95 -9.88
C ILE A 368 -39.84 -9.62 -9.56
N ALA A 369 -40.54 -9.03 -10.53
CA ALA A 369 -41.94 -8.65 -10.39
C ALA A 369 -42.88 -9.67 -11.06
N SER A 370 -44.00 -9.98 -10.42
CA SER A 370 -45.07 -10.74 -11.08
C SER A 370 -45.89 -9.84 -12.01
N ALA A 371 -46.11 -10.29 -13.25
CA ALA A 371 -46.89 -9.57 -14.26
C ALA A 371 -48.40 -9.55 -14.00
N LYS A 372 -48.91 -10.46 -13.13
CA LYS A 372 -50.35 -10.64 -12.86
C LYS A 372 -50.75 -10.28 -11.43
N SER A 373 -49.80 -9.84 -10.59
CA SER A 373 -50.04 -9.54 -9.17
C SER A 373 -49.17 -8.39 -8.65
N PRO A 374 -49.61 -7.67 -7.60
CA PRO A 374 -48.83 -6.62 -6.90
C PRO A 374 -47.61 -7.15 -6.10
N ALA A 375 -47.27 -8.44 -6.22
CA ALA A 375 -46.09 -9.03 -5.59
C ALA A 375 -44.80 -8.77 -6.39
N THR A 376 -43.74 -8.40 -5.66
CA THR A 376 -42.39 -8.17 -6.17
C THR A 376 -41.35 -8.71 -5.18
N VAL A 377 -40.25 -9.27 -5.69
CA VAL A 377 -39.12 -9.73 -4.90
C VAL A 377 -37.87 -8.91 -5.22
N PHE A 378 -37.11 -8.58 -4.18
CA PHE A 378 -35.85 -7.84 -4.26
C PHE A 378 -34.72 -8.67 -3.67
N SER A 379 -33.63 -8.82 -4.41
CA SER A 379 -32.47 -9.60 -3.95
C SER A 379 -31.71 -8.86 -2.85
N LEU A 380 -31.27 -9.59 -1.82
CA LEU A 380 -30.39 -9.07 -0.76
C LEU A 380 -28.97 -9.57 -1.00
N ARG A 381 -28.14 -8.70 -1.58
CA ARG A 381 -26.77 -9.02 -1.99
C ARG A 381 -25.75 -8.12 -1.31
N ARG A 382 -24.70 -8.74 -0.76
CA ARG A 382 -23.49 -8.05 -0.33
C ARG A 382 -22.42 -8.27 -1.39
N TYR A 383 -22.22 -7.27 -2.25
CA TYR A 383 -21.42 -7.42 -3.48
C TYR A 383 -22.00 -8.57 -4.33
N GLU A 384 -21.21 -9.59 -4.64
CA GLU A 384 -21.62 -10.77 -5.42
C GLU A 384 -22.31 -11.87 -4.57
N HIS A 385 -22.32 -11.74 -3.24
CA HIS A 385 -22.86 -12.78 -2.35
C HIS A 385 -24.35 -12.59 -2.08
N LEU A 386 -25.16 -13.53 -2.57
CA LEU A 386 -26.60 -13.60 -2.32
C LEU A 386 -26.91 -14.18 -0.93
N LEU A 387 -27.44 -13.34 -0.04
CA LEU A 387 -27.80 -13.71 1.33
C LEU A 387 -29.27 -14.17 1.45
N GLY A 388 -30.12 -13.74 0.52
CA GLY A 388 -31.55 -13.99 0.55
C GLY A 388 -32.31 -12.98 -0.31
N PHE A 389 -33.59 -12.81 -0.01
CA PHE A 389 -34.42 -11.80 -0.68
C PHE A 389 -35.51 -11.26 0.25
N ILE A 390 -36.05 -10.09 -0.09
CA ILE A 390 -37.26 -9.56 0.51
C ILE A 390 -38.40 -9.61 -0.50
N ALA A 391 -39.54 -10.14 -0.09
CA ALA A 391 -40.77 -10.19 -0.88
C ALA A 391 -41.76 -9.17 -0.34
N LEU A 392 -42.32 -8.37 -1.24
CA LEU A 392 -43.26 -7.30 -0.91
C LEU A 392 -44.51 -7.42 -1.77
N GLN A 393 -45.66 -7.12 -1.17
CA GLN A 393 -46.91 -6.91 -1.89
C GLN A 393 -47.36 -5.48 -1.64
N TYR A 394 -47.39 -4.70 -2.69
CA TYR A 394 -47.75 -3.29 -2.64
C TYR A 394 -48.51 -2.91 -3.90
N ASP A 395 -49.38 -1.92 -3.79
CA ASP A 395 -50.16 -1.49 -4.95
C ASP A 395 -49.23 -0.84 -5.99
N LYS A 396 -49.21 -1.42 -7.20
CA LYS A 396 -48.43 -0.91 -8.34
C LYS A 396 -49.13 0.29 -9.00
N GLU A 397 -50.45 0.43 -8.79
CA GLU A 397 -51.32 1.44 -9.42
C GLU A 397 -51.97 2.40 -8.41
N ALA A 398 -51.70 2.29 -7.10
CA ALA A 398 -52.18 3.23 -6.10
C ALA A 398 -51.67 4.65 -6.37
N GLY A 399 -52.55 5.45 -6.95
CA GLY A 399 -52.58 6.89 -6.82
C GLY A 399 -51.70 7.63 -7.83
N THR A 400 -52.35 8.23 -8.81
CA THR A 400 -51.88 9.34 -9.65
C THR A 400 -51.52 10.63 -8.86
N GLY A 401 -51.07 10.49 -7.60
CA GLY A 401 -50.72 11.58 -6.69
C GLY A 401 -50.07 11.17 -5.37
N SER A 402 -49.82 9.88 -5.09
CA SER A 402 -49.12 9.41 -3.87
C SER A 402 -47.97 8.46 -4.24
N ALA A 403 -46.80 8.68 -3.65
CA ALA A 403 -45.52 8.06 -4.03
C ALA A 403 -45.56 6.52 -4.13
N ARG A 404 -45.04 5.97 -5.24
CA ARG A 404 -44.87 4.52 -5.45
C ARG A 404 -43.71 3.99 -4.59
N PHE A 405 -43.98 3.00 -3.74
CA PHE A 405 -42.94 2.34 -2.93
C PHE A 405 -42.12 1.33 -3.77
N SER A 406 -40.79 1.44 -3.71
CA SER A 406 -39.80 0.61 -4.40
C SER A 406 -38.43 0.73 -3.70
N PRO A 407 -37.91 -0.35 -3.09
CA PRO A 407 -36.57 -0.36 -2.49
C PRO A 407 -35.45 -0.04 -3.50
N ASN A 408 -34.51 0.85 -3.15
CA ASN A 408 -33.29 1.11 -3.92
C ASN A 408 -32.21 0.08 -3.55
N VAL A 409 -31.41 -0.33 -4.56
CA VAL A 409 -30.19 -1.14 -4.47
C VAL A 409 -29.29 -0.76 -3.28
N SER A 410 -29.07 0.52 -3.01
CA SER A 410 -28.22 0.96 -1.87
C SER A 410 -28.82 0.62 -0.50
N ALA A 411 -30.15 0.75 -0.35
CA ALA A 411 -30.83 0.36 0.88
C ALA A 411 -30.85 -1.18 1.04
N LEU A 412 -31.06 -1.90 -0.06
CA LEU A 412 -30.96 -3.37 -0.08
C LEU A 412 -29.54 -3.85 0.24
N HIS A 413 -28.51 -3.14 -0.22
CA HIS A 413 -27.11 -3.42 0.08
C HIS A 413 -26.75 -3.09 1.54
N HIS A 414 -27.22 -1.96 2.07
CA HIS A 414 -27.06 -1.63 3.49
C HIS A 414 -27.74 -2.68 4.37
N LEU A 415 -28.99 -3.05 4.06
CA LEU A 415 -29.70 -4.13 4.73
C LEU A 415 -28.95 -5.46 4.62
N ALA A 416 -28.46 -5.84 3.44
CA ALA A 416 -27.64 -7.04 3.26
C ALA A 416 -26.35 -7.01 4.09
N THR A 417 -25.71 -5.84 4.21
CA THR A 417 -24.50 -5.64 5.02
C THR A 417 -24.80 -5.82 6.51
N GLN A 418 -25.87 -5.20 7.02
CA GLN A 418 -26.31 -5.38 8.40
C GLN A 418 -26.72 -6.84 8.67
N LEU A 419 -27.46 -7.47 7.76
CA LEU A 419 -27.85 -8.88 7.86
C LEU A 419 -26.64 -9.82 7.92
N SER A 420 -25.58 -9.53 7.16
CA SER A 420 -24.32 -10.31 7.21
C SER A 420 -23.62 -10.26 8.58
N SER A 421 -23.90 -9.23 9.39
CA SER A 421 -23.32 -9.10 10.73
C SER A 421 -23.97 -10.03 11.76
N PHE A 422 -25.22 -10.50 11.56
CA PHE A 422 -25.92 -11.34 12.52
C PHE A 422 -25.53 -12.82 12.42
N ALA A 423 -25.15 -13.43 13.55
CA ALA A 423 -24.74 -14.83 13.63
C ALA A 423 -25.82 -15.81 13.14
N ASP A 424 -27.10 -15.56 13.48
CA ASP A 424 -28.20 -16.42 13.06
C ASP A 424 -28.46 -16.32 11.55
N TRP A 425 -28.25 -15.16 10.93
CA TRP A 425 -28.42 -14.97 9.49
C TRP A 425 -27.29 -15.63 8.67
N ARG A 426 -26.09 -15.76 9.26
CA ARG A 426 -24.94 -16.48 8.68
C ARG A 426 -25.13 -17.99 8.59
N GLN A 427 -26.22 -18.56 9.11
CA GLN A 427 -26.53 -19.99 8.96
C GLN A 427 -26.81 -20.42 7.51
N ALA A 428 -26.73 -19.53 6.52
CA ALA A 428 -27.00 -19.80 5.12
C ALA A 428 -25.87 -19.35 4.17
N GLY A 429 -24.82 -20.16 4.08
CA GLY A 429 -23.71 -20.07 3.10
C GLY A 429 -22.67 -19.00 3.44
N ASP A 430 -21.35 -19.23 3.38
CA ASP A 430 -20.58 -20.21 2.63
C ASP A 430 -19.32 -20.60 3.41
N VAL A 431 -19.12 -21.91 3.64
CA VAL A 431 -17.84 -22.56 3.29
C VAL A 431 -18.21 -23.97 2.76
N PRO A 432 -17.93 -24.32 1.49
CA PRO A 432 -17.98 -25.71 1.05
C PRO A 432 -17.02 -26.53 1.91
N GLU A 433 -17.39 -27.75 2.33
CA GLU A 433 -16.62 -28.60 3.26
C GLU A 433 -15.10 -28.56 2.95
N LEU A 434 -14.40 -27.70 3.70
CA LEU A 434 -12.99 -27.90 4.01
C LEU A 434 -12.93 -29.11 4.95
N PRO A 435 -11.89 -29.96 4.85
CA PRO A 435 -11.70 -31.06 5.79
C PRO A 435 -11.90 -30.55 7.21
N GLN A 436 -12.79 -31.19 7.97
CA GLN A 436 -13.22 -30.72 9.29
C GLN A 436 -12.01 -30.36 10.15
N VAL A 437 -11.80 -29.06 10.35
CA VAL A 437 -10.87 -28.55 11.34
C VAL A 437 -11.56 -28.79 12.68
N ALA A 438 -11.04 -29.78 13.42
CA ALA A 438 -11.34 -29.95 14.82
C ALA A 438 -11.29 -28.57 15.50
N ALA A 439 -12.29 -28.24 16.33
CA ALA A 439 -12.38 -26.97 17.05
C ALA A 439 -10.99 -26.51 17.51
N PRO A 440 -10.62 -25.23 17.33
CA PRO A 440 -9.31 -24.75 17.74
C PRO A 440 -9.18 -24.99 19.24
N ARG A 441 -8.48 -26.08 19.59
CA ARG A 441 -7.90 -26.21 20.91
C ARG A 441 -6.86 -25.10 21.01
N PRO A 442 -6.75 -24.42 22.16
CA PRO A 442 -5.81 -23.33 22.34
C PRO A 442 -4.44 -23.69 21.75
N VAL A 443 -3.90 -22.80 20.92
CA VAL A 443 -2.62 -23.00 20.19
C VAL A 443 -1.46 -23.31 21.14
N GLU A 444 -1.61 -22.98 22.44
CA GLU A 444 -0.66 -23.33 23.50
C GLU A 444 -0.44 -24.83 23.70
N GLU A 445 -1.41 -25.71 23.38
CA GLU A 445 -1.31 -27.14 23.71
C GLU A 445 -0.72 -28.03 22.60
N ARG A 446 -0.59 -27.55 21.36
CA ARG A 446 -0.22 -28.40 20.21
C ARG A 446 1.23 -28.30 19.73
N ILE A 447 2.03 -27.37 20.26
CA ILE A 447 3.45 -27.26 19.89
C ILE A 447 4.29 -26.88 21.11
N ASP A 448 5.11 -27.84 21.59
CA ASP A 448 6.21 -27.59 22.53
C ASP A 448 7.11 -26.48 21.96
N GLY A 449 6.88 -25.22 22.33
CA GLY A 449 7.55 -24.16 21.59
C GLY A 449 6.90 -22.80 21.47
N TYR A 450 5.61 -22.62 21.80
CA TYR A 450 4.97 -21.33 21.53
C TYR A 450 4.92 -20.32 22.69
N VAL A 451 5.28 -19.04 22.42
CA VAL A 451 4.96 -17.84 23.22
C VAL A 451 4.66 -16.72 22.23
N GLY A 452 3.65 -15.88 22.49
CA GLY A 452 3.23 -14.76 21.64
C GLY A 452 4.31 -13.69 21.50
N ASP A 453 4.78 -13.49 20.28
CA ASP A 453 6.11 -12.95 20.03
C ASP A 453 6.20 -11.93 18.90
N ASN A 454 5.35 -10.89 18.90
CA ASN A 454 5.30 -9.83 17.88
C ASN A 454 5.46 -10.35 16.42
N MET A 455 5.05 -11.60 16.18
CA MET A 455 4.95 -12.21 14.86
C MET A 455 3.54 -12.00 14.29
N GLU A 456 2.68 -11.22 14.98
CA GLU A 456 1.27 -11.00 14.65
C GLU A 456 1.08 -10.75 13.16
N GLY A 457 1.76 -9.75 12.57
CA GLY A 457 1.64 -9.48 11.14
C GLY A 457 2.03 -10.65 10.21
N ALA A 458 3.09 -11.41 10.53
CA ALA A 458 3.53 -12.54 9.70
C ALA A 458 2.65 -13.79 9.89
N ILE A 459 2.09 -13.97 11.09
CA ILE A 459 1.22 -15.09 11.45
C ILE A 459 -0.20 -14.84 10.95
N ASP A 460 -0.71 -13.61 11.07
CA ASP A 460 -1.99 -13.20 10.52
C ASP A 460 -1.97 -13.34 8.99
N GLN A 461 -0.89 -12.92 8.34
CA GLN A 461 -0.66 -13.18 6.92
C GLN A 461 -0.60 -14.68 6.62
N ALA A 462 0.08 -15.48 7.44
CA ALA A 462 0.13 -16.94 7.27
C ALA A 462 -1.25 -17.60 7.41
N ILE A 463 -2.07 -17.18 8.38
CA ILE A 463 -3.44 -17.66 8.62
C ILE A 463 -4.38 -17.22 7.49
N PHE A 464 -4.22 -16.00 6.98
CA PHE A 464 -4.98 -15.52 5.83
C PHE A 464 -4.62 -16.30 4.56
N LEU A 465 -3.32 -16.43 4.28
CA LEU A 465 -2.82 -17.09 3.08
C LEU A 465 -2.98 -18.62 3.13
N SER A 466 -3.11 -19.23 4.31
CA SER A 466 -3.42 -20.67 4.44
C SER A 466 -4.78 -21.04 3.84
N ARG A 467 -5.69 -20.07 3.66
CA ARG A 467 -7.01 -20.24 3.05
C ARG A 467 -6.98 -20.16 1.53
N LEU A 468 -5.87 -19.71 0.95
CA LEU A 468 -5.71 -19.53 -0.49
C LEU A 468 -4.88 -20.68 -1.09
N ASP A 469 -5.15 -20.99 -2.37
CA ASP A 469 -4.35 -21.92 -3.19
C ASP A 469 -3.38 -21.12 -4.07
N VAL A 470 -2.42 -20.45 -3.42
CA VAL A 470 -1.40 -19.62 -4.06
C VAL A 470 0.01 -20.00 -3.56
N PRO A 471 1.05 -19.89 -4.42
CA PRO A 471 2.43 -20.03 -3.98
C PRO A 471 2.80 -18.89 -3.01
N VAL A 472 3.40 -19.23 -1.87
CA VAL A 472 3.77 -18.25 -0.82
C VAL A 472 5.28 -18.13 -0.70
N ALA A 473 5.81 -16.91 -0.76
CA ALA A 473 7.19 -16.63 -0.36
C ALA A 473 7.24 -16.26 1.12
N ILE A 474 8.12 -16.90 1.88
CA ILE A 474 8.46 -16.47 3.24
C ILE A 474 9.88 -15.93 3.22
N ILE A 475 10.00 -14.64 3.46
CA ILE A 475 11.23 -13.86 3.30
C ILE A 475 11.75 -13.47 4.67
N GLY A 476 13.06 -13.59 4.89
CA GLY A 476 13.70 -13.04 6.07
C GLY A 476 15.06 -13.66 6.31
N PRO A 477 15.91 -13.08 7.18
CA PRO A 477 17.26 -13.57 7.40
C PRO A 477 17.35 -15.03 7.86
N ARG A 478 18.57 -15.61 7.82
CA ARG A 478 18.81 -16.96 8.33
C ARG A 478 18.50 -17.00 9.84
N GLY A 479 17.83 -18.06 10.28
CA GLY A 479 17.55 -18.29 11.70
C GLY A 479 16.39 -17.49 12.30
N THR A 480 15.60 -16.76 11.50
CA THR A 480 14.46 -15.96 12.01
C THR A 480 13.19 -16.75 12.35
N GLY A 481 13.12 -18.01 11.92
CA GLY A 481 11.94 -18.87 12.12
C GLY A 481 11.05 -19.05 10.87
N LYS A 482 11.53 -18.78 9.65
CA LYS A 482 10.73 -18.95 8.41
C LYS A 482 10.01 -20.30 8.26
N LEU A 483 10.67 -21.40 8.64
CA LEU A 483 10.06 -22.74 8.60
C LEU A 483 8.91 -22.87 9.60
N TYR A 484 8.95 -22.13 10.70
CA TYR A 484 7.85 -22.09 11.66
C TYR A 484 6.61 -21.43 11.03
N VAL A 485 6.77 -20.31 10.33
CA VAL A 485 5.66 -19.67 9.58
C VAL A 485 5.08 -20.63 8.53
N ALA A 486 5.92 -21.40 7.83
CA ALA A 486 5.44 -22.43 6.90
C ALA A 486 4.64 -23.55 7.60
N LYS A 487 5.03 -23.93 8.82
CA LYS A 487 4.29 -24.91 9.64
C LYS A 487 2.92 -24.39 10.04
N VAL A 488 2.81 -23.10 10.38
CA VAL A 488 1.52 -22.48 10.71
C VAL A 488 0.58 -22.54 9.51
N ILE A 489 1.06 -22.15 8.32
CA ILE A 489 0.27 -22.27 7.08
C ILE A 489 -0.26 -23.69 6.88
N HIS A 490 0.57 -24.70 7.16
CA HIS A 490 0.19 -26.11 7.02
C HIS A 490 -0.81 -26.55 8.09
N GLN A 491 -0.62 -26.17 9.35
CA GLN A 491 -1.50 -26.55 10.47
C GLN A 491 -2.91 -25.99 10.32
N GLU A 492 -3.03 -24.75 9.84
CA GLU A 492 -4.32 -24.10 9.57
C GLU A 492 -5.14 -24.83 8.50
N THR A 493 -4.53 -25.72 7.73
CA THR A 493 -5.21 -26.48 6.68
C THR A 493 -5.83 -27.78 7.18
N GLY A 494 -5.58 -28.13 8.45
CA GLY A 494 -6.08 -29.37 9.06
C GLY A 494 -5.40 -30.65 8.56
N ALA A 495 -4.32 -30.53 7.79
CA ALA A 495 -3.57 -31.67 7.27
C ALA A 495 -2.67 -32.32 8.34
N GLU A 496 -2.42 -33.63 8.19
CA GLU A 496 -1.57 -34.36 9.12
C GLU A 496 -0.11 -33.85 9.07
N PRO A 497 0.62 -33.79 10.21
CA PRO A 497 1.96 -33.20 10.28
C PRO A 497 3.00 -33.82 9.32
N ASP A 498 2.81 -35.08 8.92
CA ASP A 498 3.67 -35.82 7.98
C ASP A 498 3.46 -35.41 6.51
N GLN A 499 2.38 -34.67 6.21
CA GLN A 499 2.09 -34.11 4.89
C GLN A 499 2.84 -32.78 4.62
N LEU A 500 3.59 -32.27 5.60
CA LEU A 500 4.54 -31.18 5.40
C LEU A 500 5.87 -31.71 4.88
N VAL A 501 6.09 -31.61 3.57
CA VAL A 501 7.33 -32.08 2.93
C VAL A 501 8.27 -30.90 2.71
N SER A 502 9.37 -30.86 3.46
CA SER A 502 10.40 -29.83 3.25
C SER A 502 11.53 -30.35 2.35
N VAL A 503 11.84 -29.62 1.29
CA VAL A 503 12.94 -29.88 0.36
C VAL A 503 14.00 -28.82 0.56
N ASP A 504 15.21 -29.24 0.93
CA ASP A 504 16.35 -28.34 0.98
C ASP A 504 17.04 -28.27 -0.37
N CYS A 505 16.89 -27.14 -1.07
CA CYS A 505 17.44 -26.98 -2.40
C CYS A 505 18.98 -26.91 -2.42
N ARG A 506 19.62 -26.71 -1.26
CA ARG A 506 21.08 -26.73 -1.10
C ARG A 506 21.68 -28.12 -1.27
N GLU A 507 20.88 -29.16 -1.09
CA GLU A 507 21.35 -30.55 -1.17
C GLU A 507 21.47 -31.06 -2.62
N PHE A 508 21.08 -30.25 -3.61
CA PHE A 508 21.10 -30.64 -5.01
C PHE A 508 22.53 -30.65 -5.56
N ARG A 509 23.09 -31.86 -5.77
CA ARG A 509 24.50 -32.03 -6.14
C ARG A 509 24.79 -31.82 -7.63
N SER A 510 23.77 -31.88 -8.48
CA SER A 510 23.91 -31.68 -9.93
C SER A 510 22.62 -31.19 -10.56
N ARG A 511 22.70 -30.64 -11.78
CA ARG A 511 21.53 -30.27 -12.60
C ARG A 511 20.54 -31.43 -12.72
N LYS A 512 21.02 -32.62 -13.06
CA LYS A 512 20.17 -33.81 -13.25
C LYS A 512 19.49 -34.24 -11.95
N ASP A 513 20.20 -34.17 -10.82
CA ASP A 513 19.66 -34.48 -9.49
C ASP A 513 18.55 -33.50 -9.10
N ALA A 514 18.78 -32.19 -9.26
CA ALA A 514 17.78 -31.15 -8.99
C ALA A 514 16.48 -31.37 -9.80
N LEU A 515 16.62 -31.55 -11.12
CA LEU A 515 15.49 -31.71 -12.03
C LEU A 515 14.67 -32.98 -11.70
N ASN A 516 15.32 -34.07 -11.32
CA ASN A 516 14.67 -35.33 -10.94
C ASN A 516 13.97 -35.25 -9.58
N ARG A 517 14.62 -34.65 -8.58
CA ARG A 517 14.04 -34.47 -7.24
C ARG A 517 12.82 -33.55 -7.29
N ILE A 518 12.89 -32.43 -8.00
CA ILE A 518 11.77 -31.50 -8.20
C ILE A 518 10.58 -32.23 -8.83
N ALA A 519 10.81 -32.98 -9.92
CA ALA A 519 9.76 -33.75 -10.59
C ALA A 519 9.10 -34.76 -9.65
N ARG A 520 9.88 -35.57 -8.93
CA ARG A 520 9.34 -36.57 -7.99
C ARG A 520 8.55 -35.96 -6.83
N VAL A 521 9.03 -34.84 -6.29
CA VAL A 521 8.35 -34.14 -5.18
C VAL A 521 7.01 -33.59 -5.66
N LEU A 522 6.99 -32.97 -6.84
CA LEU A 522 5.78 -32.40 -7.44
C LEU A 522 4.80 -33.47 -7.93
N GLU A 523 5.26 -34.63 -8.39
CA GLU A 523 4.40 -35.77 -8.72
C GLU A 523 3.70 -36.37 -7.50
N ARG A 524 4.35 -36.35 -6.33
CA ARG A 524 3.85 -36.94 -5.08
C ARG A 524 3.28 -35.89 -4.12
N SER A 525 2.87 -34.74 -4.65
CA SER A 525 2.47 -33.56 -3.89
C SER A 525 1.00 -33.53 -3.49
N ALA A 526 0.16 -34.43 -4.04
CA ALA A 526 -1.28 -34.43 -3.83
C ALA A 526 -1.66 -34.35 -2.33
N GLY A 527 -2.39 -33.29 -1.96
CA GLY A 527 -2.85 -33.04 -0.59
C GLY A 527 -1.76 -32.55 0.38
N LYS A 528 -0.53 -32.32 -0.10
CA LYS A 528 0.62 -31.97 0.76
C LYS A 528 0.94 -30.50 0.72
N THR A 529 1.70 -30.06 1.72
CA THR A 529 2.36 -28.75 1.72
C THR A 529 3.85 -28.94 1.43
N LEU A 530 4.30 -28.42 0.30
CA LEU A 530 5.70 -28.48 -0.13
C LEU A 530 6.42 -27.20 0.29
N VAL A 531 7.53 -27.34 1.02
CA VAL A 531 8.38 -26.21 1.45
C VAL A 531 9.74 -26.30 0.79
N PHE A 532 10.01 -25.43 -0.18
CA PHE A 532 11.32 -25.29 -0.82
C PHE A 532 12.20 -24.34 -0.01
N LYS A 533 13.27 -24.85 0.60
CA LYS A 533 14.24 -24.03 1.35
C LYS A 533 15.34 -23.56 0.42
N SER A 534 15.57 -22.25 0.39
CA SER A 534 16.62 -21.61 -0.40
C SER A 534 16.61 -21.96 -1.91
N PRO A 535 15.47 -21.83 -2.62
CA PRO A 535 15.39 -22.17 -4.04
C PRO A 535 16.26 -21.28 -4.95
N HIS A 536 16.67 -20.09 -4.50
CA HIS A 536 17.68 -19.26 -5.17
C HIS A 536 19.05 -19.95 -5.29
N LEU A 537 19.36 -20.95 -4.46
CA LEU A 537 20.63 -21.70 -4.58
C LEU A 537 20.56 -22.84 -5.60
N MET A 538 19.43 -23.04 -6.28
CA MET A 538 19.33 -24.02 -7.36
C MET A 538 20.02 -23.51 -8.62
N ASN A 539 20.51 -24.44 -9.47
CA ASN A 539 20.96 -24.07 -10.80
C ASN A 539 19.82 -23.42 -11.64
N PRO A 540 20.14 -22.53 -12.59
CA PRO A 540 19.13 -21.78 -13.35
C PRO A 540 18.10 -22.65 -14.07
N ASP A 541 18.51 -23.80 -14.61
CA ASP A 541 17.60 -24.73 -15.29
C ASP A 541 16.55 -25.33 -14.35
N ALA A 542 16.96 -25.69 -13.12
CA ALA A 542 16.07 -26.19 -12.09
C ALA A 542 15.12 -25.09 -11.59
N GLN A 543 15.60 -23.85 -11.45
CA GLN A 543 14.75 -22.70 -11.13
C GLN A 543 13.69 -22.48 -12.21
N LEU A 544 14.10 -22.49 -13.47
CA LEU A 544 13.21 -22.29 -14.62
C LEU A 544 12.18 -23.43 -14.76
N LYS A 545 12.59 -24.67 -14.51
CA LYS A 545 11.68 -25.82 -14.51
C LYS A 545 10.65 -25.71 -13.39
N LEU A 546 11.09 -25.39 -12.17
CA LEU A 546 10.20 -25.21 -11.03
C LEU A 546 9.19 -24.08 -11.31
N ALA A 547 9.66 -22.95 -11.85
CA ALA A 547 8.80 -21.84 -12.26
C ALA A 547 7.73 -22.26 -13.27
N ARG A 548 8.13 -22.98 -14.33
CA ARG A 548 7.20 -23.47 -15.35
C ARG A 548 6.15 -24.42 -14.76
N GLN A 549 6.56 -25.37 -13.91
CA GLN A 549 5.63 -26.37 -13.36
C GLN A 549 4.64 -25.76 -12.38
N ILE A 550 5.05 -24.78 -11.57
CA ILE A 550 4.16 -24.06 -10.67
C ILE A 550 3.23 -23.12 -11.46
N GLY A 551 3.80 -22.28 -12.34
CA GLY A 551 3.04 -21.25 -13.08
C GLY A 551 2.02 -21.82 -14.07
N SER A 552 2.35 -22.94 -14.73
CA SER A 552 1.42 -23.60 -15.66
C SER A 552 0.50 -24.63 -14.99
N ARG A 553 0.73 -24.96 -13.70
CA ARG A 553 0.08 -26.09 -13.00
C ARG A 553 0.16 -27.41 -13.80
N VAL A 554 1.27 -27.65 -14.52
CA VAL A 554 1.50 -28.85 -15.34
C VAL A 554 2.89 -29.44 -15.07
N LEU A 555 2.99 -30.76 -15.00
CA LEU A 555 4.24 -31.51 -14.90
C LEU A 555 4.94 -31.54 -16.27
N ALA A 556 5.97 -30.70 -16.42
CA ALA A 556 6.67 -30.45 -17.68
C ALA A 556 7.40 -31.66 -18.32
N ASP A 557 7.55 -32.77 -17.61
CA ASP A 557 8.32 -33.95 -18.06
C ASP A 557 7.45 -35.16 -18.43
N THR A 558 6.12 -35.01 -18.35
CA THR A 558 5.18 -36.10 -18.67
C THR A 558 4.62 -35.94 -20.08
N SER A 559 4.67 -37.02 -20.87
CA SER A 559 3.95 -37.15 -22.13
C SER A 559 2.96 -38.31 -22.01
N PRO A 560 1.63 -38.08 -22.12
CA PRO A 560 0.97 -36.77 -22.30
C PRO A 560 1.14 -35.83 -21.09
N PRO A 561 0.99 -34.50 -21.26
CA PRO A 561 1.09 -33.53 -20.17
C PRO A 561 0.11 -33.87 -19.05
N ARG A 562 0.59 -33.92 -17.80
CA ARG A 562 -0.26 -34.17 -16.63
C ARG A 562 -0.37 -32.91 -15.78
N TYR A 563 -1.56 -32.68 -15.23
CA TYR A 563 -1.78 -31.61 -14.26
C TYR A 563 -0.93 -31.82 -13.00
N LEU A 564 -0.42 -30.71 -12.46
CA LEU A 564 0.24 -30.69 -11.17
C LEU A 564 -0.81 -31.05 -10.10
N PRO A 565 -0.57 -32.08 -9.25
CA PRO A 565 -1.51 -32.41 -8.19
C PRO A 565 -1.72 -31.23 -7.24
N ALA A 566 -2.94 -31.09 -6.72
CA ALA A 566 -3.29 -30.03 -5.78
C ALA A 566 -2.40 -30.11 -4.53
N ALA A 567 -1.57 -29.09 -4.36
CA ALA A 567 -0.57 -29.00 -3.30
C ALA A 567 -0.30 -27.55 -2.98
N ARG A 568 -0.08 -27.24 -1.71
CA ARG A 568 0.33 -25.89 -1.29
C ARG A 568 1.84 -25.76 -1.44
N ILE A 569 2.29 -24.68 -2.05
CA ILE A 569 3.71 -24.48 -2.37
C ILE A 569 4.23 -23.26 -1.63
N ILE A 570 5.26 -23.47 -0.82
CA ILE A 570 5.89 -22.44 -0.01
C ILE A 570 7.38 -22.41 -0.35
N ALA A 571 7.95 -21.22 -0.51
CA ALA A 571 9.38 -21.03 -0.71
C ALA A 571 9.98 -20.14 0.37
N LEU A 572 11.12 -20.54 0.94
CA LEU A 572 11.81 -19.78 1.97
C LEU A 572 13.01 -19.05 1.37
N PHE A 573 13.00 -17.73 1.44
CA PHE A 573 14.06 -16.87 0.92
C PHE A 573 14.79 -16.13 2.06
N PRO A 574 16.11 -15.88 1.91
CA PRO A 574 16.91 -15.15 2.89
C PRO A 574 16.66 -13.64 2.82
N ASP A 575 16.27 -13.15 1.65
CA ASP A 575 16.11 -11.72 1.35
C ASP A 575 15.02 -11.50 0.29
N ASN A 576 14.73 -10.24 -0.01
CA ASN A 576 13.77 -9.82 -1.02
C ASN A 576 14.05 -10.51 -2.38
N LEU A 577 13.00 -10.96 -3.05
CA LEU A 577 13.07 -11.61 -4.36
C LEU A 577 13.73 -10.71 -5.41
N GLU A 578 13.45 -9.40 -5.37
CA GLU A 578 14.04 -8.41 -6.28
C GLU A 578 15.55 -8.29 -6.09
N TYR A 579 16.02 -8.30 -4.84
CA TYR A 579 17.43 -8.29 -4.52
C TYR A 579 18.11 -9.55 -5.07
N LEU A 580 17.53 -10.73 -4.84
CA LEU A 580 18.06 -11.99 -5.34
C LEU A 580 18.08 -12.05 -6.87
N VAL A 581 17.11 -11.44 -7.53
CA VAL A 581 17.06 -11.31 -9.00
C VAL A 581 18.19 -10.41 -9.52
N ARG A 582 18.32 -9.19 -8.99
CA ARG A 582 19.33 -8.22 -9.44
C ARG A 582 20.76 -8.74 -9.31
N HIS A 583 21.02 -9.56 -8.30
CA HIS A 583 22.34 -10.15 -8.03
C HIS A 583 22.54 -11.52 -8.69
N GLY A 584 21.64 -11.92 -9.60
CA GLY A 584 21.77 -13.17 -10.36
C GLY A 584 21.52 -14.47 -9.57
N GLY A 585 21.16 -14.37 -8.29
CA GLY A 585 20.87 -15.51 -7.43
C GLY A 585 19.48 -16.12 -7.67
N LEU A 586 18.53 -15.39 -8.25
CA LEU A 586 17.18 -15.89 -8.52
C LEU A 586 16.74 -15.52 -9.94
N ASN A 587 16.20 -16.49 -10.66
CA ASN A 587 15.66 -16.27 -11.99
C ASN A 587 14.32 -15.54 -11.93
N ASP A 588 14.14 -14.52 -12.77
CA ASP A 588 12.93 -13.70 -12.88
C ASP A 588 11.64 -14.52 -12.97
N ARG A 589 11.67 -15.64 -13.71
CA ARG A 589 10.49 -16.49 -13.85
C ARG A 589 10.12 -17.22 -12.57
N LEU A 590 11.10 -17.59 -11.74
CA LEU A 590 10.81 -18.22 -10.45
C LEU A 590 10.40 -17.15 -9.43
N ALA A 591 11.02 -15.97 -9.47
CA ALA A 591 10.63 -14.84 -8.63
C ALA A 591 9.17 -14.43 -8.87
N SER A 592 8.74 -14.30 -10.13
CA SER A 592 7.38 -13.87 -10.48
C SER A 592 6.28 -14.80 -9.97
N VAL A 593 6.56 -16.10 -9.88
CA VAL A 593 5.62 -17.10 -9.34
C VAL A 593 5.32 -16.88 -7.85
N PHE A 594 6.30 -16.39 -7.09
CA PHE A 594 6.19 -16.18 -5.64
C PHE A 594 5.99 -14.71 -5.24
N ALA A 595 6.12 -13.77 -6.17
CA ALA A 595 6.10 -12.32 -5.91
C ALA A 595 4.74 -11.80 -5.42
N ALA A 596 3.64 -12.51 -5.70
CA ALA A 596 2.29 -12.06 -5.38
C ALA A 596 2.01 -11.99 -3.87
N TYR A 597 2.58 -12.91 -3.07
CA TYR A 597 2.27 -13.03 -1.64
C TYR A 597 3.52 -13.28 -0.78
N PRO A 598 4.38 -12.27 -0.58
CA PRO A 598 5.54 -12.37 0.29
C PRO A 598 5.19 -12.10 1.77
N ILE A 599 5.44 -13.08 2.64
CA ILE A 599 5.40 -12.93 4.10
C ILE A 599 6.80 -12.56 4.58
N ARG A 600 6.96 -11.38 5.18
CA ARG A 600 8.25 -10.93 5.74
C ARG A 600 8.36 -11.31 7.21
N VAL A 601 9.42 -12.04 7.56
CA VAL A 601 9.75 -12.47 8.92
C VAL A 601 10.91 -11.62 9.45
N PRO A 602 10.66 -10.69 10.39
CA PRO A 602 11.69 -9.78 10.88
C PRO A 602 12.78 -10.52 11.68
N PRO A 603 14.02 -10.01 11.70
CA PRO A 603 15.07 -10.55 12.55
C PRO A 603 14.73 -10.38 14.04
N ILE A 604 15.41 -11.14 14.91
CA ILE A 604 15.13 -11.14 16.35
C ILE A 604 15.54 -9.82 17.02
N LYS A 605 16.52 -9.10 16.45
CA LYS A 605 16.94 -7.76 16.91
C LYS A 605 15.84 -6.70 16.84
N ASP A 606 14.96 -6.82 15.85
CA ASP A 606 13.82 -5.92 15.66
C ASP A 606 12.64 -6.34 16.57
N ARG A 607 12.77 -7.48 17.25
CA ARG A 607 11.82 -8.06 18.20
C ARG A 607 12.41 -8.06 19.60
N LYS A 608 12.87 -6.93 20.12
CA LYS A 608 13.57 -6.87 21.43
C LYS A 608 12.80 -7.50 22.59
N ARG A 609 11.47 -7.34 22.62
CA ARG A 609 10.58 -7.97 23.64
C ARG A 609 10.52 -9.50 23.54
N ALA A 610 10.93 -10.06 22.41
CA ALA A 610 10.95 -11.49 22.13
C ALA A 610 12.19 -12.23 22.62
N VAL A 611 13.32 -11.52 22.67
CA VAL A 611 14.66 -12.11 22.86
C VAL A 611 14.69 -12.99 24.12
N LEU A 612 14.27 -12.45 25.26
CA LEU A 612 14.28 -13.18 26.53
C LEU A 612 13.28 -14.34 26.55
N ARG A 613 12.10 -14.16 25.93
CA ARG A 613 11.08 -15.22 25.88
C ARG A 613 11.58 -16.43 25.10
N TRP A 614 12.23 -16.21 23.96
CA TRP A 614 12.87 -17.28 23.20
C TRP A 614 14.03 -17.89 23.97
N ALA A 615 14.88 -17.09 24.61
CA ALA A 615 16.01 -17.59 25.38
C ALA A 615 15.56 -18.55 26.49
N HIS A 616 14.57 -18.14 27.31
CA HIS A 616 14.02 -18.97 28.40
C HIS A 616 13.38 -20.25 27.89
N LYS A 617 12.64 -20.17 26.79
CA LYS A 617 12.05 -21.36 26.17
C LYS A 617 13.12 -22.33 25.65
N ILE A 618 14.09 -21.82 24.91
CA ILE A 618 15.15 -22.67 24.35
C ILE A 618 15.92 -23.32 25.50
N LEU A 619 16.21 -22.57 26.56
CA LEU A 619 16.84 -23.10 27.76
C LEU A 619 16.02 -24.24 28.35
N ALA A 620 14.72 -24.05 28.59
CA ALA A 620 13.85 -25.10 29.15
C ALA A 620 13.82 -26.36 28.27
N GLN A 621 13.71 -26.20 26.94
CA GLN A 621 13.71 -27.32 26.00
C GLN A 621 15.03 -28.08 25.96
N GLU A 622 16.14 -27.36 25.86
CA GLU A 622 17.46 -27.96 25.68
C GLU A 622 18.03 -28.49 27.00
N ALA A 623 17.65 -27.91 28.15
CA ALA A 623 17.96 -28.42 29.48
C ALA A 623 17.19 -29.72 29.77
N SER A 624 15.89 -29.76 29.46
CA SER A 624 15.07 -30.99 29.60
C SER A 624 15.62 -32.14 28.75
N ARG A 625 16.00 -31.87 27.49
CA ARG A 625 16.61 -32.88 26.60
C ARG A 625 17.96 -33.41 27.07
N ARG A 626 18.71 -32.63 27.84
CA ARG A 626 20.05 -32.98 28.35
C ARG A 626 20.03 -33.40 29.81
N ASP A 627 18.85 -33.51 30.43
CA ASP A 627 18.67 -33.77 31.87
C ASP A 627 19.49 -32.82 32.76
N ARG A 628 19.50 -31.53 32.40
CA ARG A 628 20.26 -30.49 33.11
C ARG A 628 19.37 -29.69 34.05
N ARG A 629 19.84 -29.51 35.29
CA ARG A 629 19.21 -28.65 36.30
C ARG A 629 19.69 -27.21 36.16
N VAL A 630 19.16 -26.49 35.17
CA VAL A 630 19.39 -25.05 35.01
C VAL A 630 18.08 -24.31 35.27
N ILE A 631 18.13 -23.31 36.15
CA ILE A 631 16.98 -22.54 36.63
C ILE A 631 16.69 -21.37 35.67
N GLY A 632 17.72 -20.73 35.13
CA GLY A 632 17.54 -19.55 34.29
C GLY A 632 18.83 -18.82 33.93
N PHE A 633 18.69 -17.54 33.58
CA PHE A 633 19.77 -16.63 33.27
C PHE A 633 19.96 -15.61 34.40
N THR A 634 21.18 -15.16 34.65
CA THR A 634 21.41 -14.05 35.58
C THR A 634 20.87 -12.73 34.98
N PRO A 635 20.52 -11.71 35.80
CA PRO A 635 20.06 -10.41 35.30
C PRO A 635 21.04 -9.78 34.29
N ASP A 636 22.34 -9.90 34.54
CA ASP A 636 23.39 -9.43 33.63
C ASP A 636 23.38 -10.18 32.29
N ALA A 637 23.08 -11.49 32.30
CA ALA A 637 22.93 -12.28 31.08
C ALA A 637 21.71 -11.85 30.28
N GLU A 638 20.58 -11.60 30.94
CA GLU A 638 19.38 -11.07 30.27
C GLU A 638 19.63 -9.70 29.65
N GLN A 639 20.30 -8.81 30.38
CA GLN A 639 20.67 -7.49 29.85
C GLN A 639 21.64 -7.60 28.66
N ALA A 640 22.65 -8.47 28.75
CA ALA A 640 23.57 -8.73 27.64
C ALA A 640 22.85 -9.30 26.41
N MET A 641 21.90 -10.22 26.61
CA MET A 641 21.07 -10.78 25.54
C MET A 641 20.21 -9.71 24.85
N LEU A 642 19.65 -8.75 25.59
CA LEU A 642 18.87 -7.63 25.03
C LEU A 642 19.72 -6.63 24.23
N GLN A 643 21.01 -6.52 24.56
CA GLN A 643 21.97 -5.63 23.88
C GLN A 643 22.72 -6.31 22.74
N HIS A 644 22.57 -7.63 22.58
CA HIS A 644 23.22 -8.39 21.52
C HIS A 644 22.41 -8.30 20.22
N ASP A 645 23.08 -8.12 19.08
CA ASP A 645 22.43 -7.93 17.77
C ASP A 645 21.90 -9.23 17.15
N TRP A 646 22.31 -10.38 17.69
CA TRP A 646 21.91 -11.72 17.25
C TRP A 646 21.97 -11.91 15.72
N PRO A 647 23.14 -11.77 15.08
CA PRO A 647 23.30 -11.90 13.62
C PRO A 647 22.78 -13.23 13.05
N GLY A 648 22.85 -14.33 13.80
CA GLY A 648 22.28 -15.64 13.42
C GLY A 648 20.87 -15.89 13.98
N ASN A 649 20.23 -14.85 14.52
CA ASN A 649 18.88 -14.86 15.07
C ASN A 649 18.64 -15.97 16.11
N ILE A 650 17.48 -16.62 16.07
CA ILE A 650 17.09 -17.67 17.03
C ILE A 650 18.02 -18.89 16.93
N SER A 651 18.63 -19.13 15.76
CA SER A 651 19.58 -20.23 15.57
C SER A 651 20.90 -20.00 16.32
N GLU A 652 21.43 -18.79 16.28
CA GLU A 652 22.60 -18.41 17.09
C GLU A 652 22.27 -18.45 18.58
N MET A 653 21.14 -17.88 18.99
CA MET A 653 20.70 -17.91 20.39
C MET A 653 20.62 -19.34 20.93
N ARG A 654 20.04 -20.26 20.16
CA ARG A 654 20.01 -21.68 20.50
C ARG A 654 21.41 -22.28 20.59
N GLN A 655 22.30 -21.95 19.67
CA GLN A 655 23.68 -22.45 19.71
C GLN A 655 24.44 -21.94 20.94
N CYS A 656 24.30 -20.67 21.31
CA CYS A 656 24.90 -20.09 22.51
C CYS A 656 24.40 -20.79 23.77
N ILE A 657 23.07 -20.99 23.90
CA ILE A 657 22.47 -21.67 25.05
C ILE A 657 22.92 -23.14 25.13
N VAL A 658 22.88 -23.86 24.00
CA VAL A 658 23.35 -25.25 23.92
C VAL A 658 24.83 -25.34 24.31
N SER A 659 25.69 -24.49 23.75
CA SER A 659 27.11 -24.44 24.12
C SER A 659 27.31 -24.12 25.60
N ALA A 660 26.49 -23.25 26.19
CA ALA A 660 26.60 -22.92 27.61
C ALA A 660 26.20 -24.11 28.49
N LEU A 661 25.12 -24.81 28.14
CA LEU A 661 24.70 -26.05 28.81
C LEU A 661 25.78 -27.13 28.71
N ASP A 662 26.42 -27.29 27.55
CA ASP A 662 27.44 -28.32 27.34
C ASP A 662 28.76 -28.03 28.11
N LYS A 663 29.07 -26.76 28.40
CA LYS A 663 30.36 -26.32 28.98
C LYS A 663 30.33 -26.02 30.49
N THR A 664 29.17 -25.75 31.05
CA THR A 664 29.04 -25.22 32.41
C THR A 664 28.00 -26.03 33.19
N GLU A 665 28.27 -26.41 34.44
CA GLU A 665 27.34 -27.15 35.33
C GLU A 665 26.48 -26.26 36.26
N LYS A 666 26.57 -24.94 36.12
CA LYS A 666 25.88 -23.97 36.97
C LYS A 666 24.36 -23.99 36.77
N GLU A 667 23.63 -23.67 37.83
CA GLU A 667 22.17 -23.50 37.81
C GLU A 667 21.71 -22.20 37.14
N TRP A 668 22.59 -21.18 37.08
CA TRP A 668 22.33 -19.89 36.46
C TRP A 668 23.38 -19.60 35.38
N LEU A 669 22.94 -19.35 34.16
CA LEU A 669 23.83 -19.02 33.05
C LEU A 669 24.20 -17.54 33.06
N THR A 670 25.50 -17.25 32.94
CA THR A 670 26.05 -15.88 32.92
C THR A 670 26.34 -15.41 31.48
N PRO A 671 26.58 -14.11 31.23
CA PRO A 671 26.96 -13.63 29.90
C PRO A 671 28.22 -14.30 29.34
N VAL A 672 29.14 -14.70 30.22
CA VAL A 672 30.40 -15.36 29.88
C VAL A 672 30.13 -16.79 29.42
N ASP A 673 29.25 -17.51 30.11
CA ASP A 673 28.86 -18.89 29.73
C ASP A 673 28.18 -18.90 28.35
N LEU A 674 27.39 -17.84 28.04
CA LEU A 674 26.75 -17.63 26.74
C LEU A 674 27.69 -17.13 25.64
N GLY A 675 28.91 -16.70 25.99
CA GLY A 675 29.89 -16.16 25.03
C GLY A 675 29.55 -14.78 24.47
N ILE A 676 28.65 -14.03 25.12
CA ILE A 676 28.14 -12.72 24.66
C ILE A 676 28.59 -11.55 25.54
N PHE A 677 29.52 -11.78 26.47
CA PHE A 677 30.02 -10.76 27.38
C PHE A 677 30.86 -9.70 26.65
N LYS A 678 30.34 -8.48 26.57
CA LYS A 678 31.12 -7.27 26.23
C LYS A 678 31.63 -6.67 27.54
N GLY A 679 32.89 -6.94 27.90
CA GLY A 679 33.42 -6.57 29.22
C GLY A 679 33.36 -5.08 29.55
N LEU A 680 33.28 -4.76 30.85
CA LEU A 680 33.54 -3.41 31.36
C LEU A 680 35.05 -3.14 31.31
N SER A 681 35.47 -2.14 30.54
CA SER A 681 36.80 -1.56 30.68
C SER A 681 36.84 -0.66 31.91
N ALA A 682 37.94 -0.69 32.66
CA ALA A 682 38.18 0.16 33.84
C ALA A 682 38.21 1.68 33.54
N THR A 683 37.96 2.11 32.30
CA THR A 683 37.90 3.53 31.89
C THR A 683 36.61 3.93 31.16
N GLY A 684 35.55 3.11 31.17
CA GLY A 684 34.23 3.54 30.67
C GLY A 684 34.11 3.77 29.16
N SER A 685 35.03 3.27 28.33
CA SER A 685 34.90 3.20 26.88
C SER A 685 34.90 1.76 26.38
N GLY A 686 33.93 1.41 25.53
CA GLY A 686 33.74 0.07 25.00
C GLY A 686 34.94 -0.37 24.14
N VAL A 687 35.50 -1.53 24.45
CA VAL A 687 36.59 -2.15 23.68
C VAL A 687 35.97 -2.95 22.52
N PRO A 688 36.47 -2.82 21.27
CA PRO A 688 36.05 -3.68 20.17
C PRO A 688 36.44 -5.13 20.46
N GLY A 689 35.47 -6.05 20.34
CA GLY A 689 35.67 -7.48 20.54
C GLY A 689 36.85 -8.02 19.72
N GLN A 690 37.76 -8.68 20.43
CA GLN A 690 39.01 -9.21 19.94
C GLN A 690 38.74 -10.35 18.92
N LYS A 691 38.94 -10.09 17.63
CA LYS A 691 38.94 -11.14 16.59
C LYS A 691 40.24 -11.95 16.69
N ARG A 692 40.14 -13.23 17.07
CA ARG A 692 41.03 -14.36 16.70
C ARG A 692 40.42 -15.65 17.28
N ALA A 693 40.36 -16.81 16.62
CA ALA A 693 40.35 -17.22 15.22
C ALA A 693 39.86 -18.69 15.24
N TYR A 694 38.72 -19.00 14.61
CA TYR A 694 38.23 -20.39 14.43
C TYR A 694 38.55 -20.95 13.03
N LEU A 695 39.34 -20.21 12.24
CA LEU A 695 39.71 -20.52 10.85
C LEU A 695 40.69 -21.71 10.67
N GLN A 696 40.90 -22.59 11.64
CA GLN A 696 41.90 -23.68 11.52
C GLN A 696 41.36 -25.11 11.56
N VAL A 697 40.06 -25.36 11.76
CA VAL A 697 39.57 -26.75 11.92
C VAL A 697 38.50 -27.19 10.91
N LEU A 698 37.98 -26.31 10.04
CA LEU A 698 36.99 -26.71 9.01
C LEU A 698 37.39 -26.35 7.57
N VAL A 699 38.69 -26.27 7.29
CA VAL A 699 39.18 -26.36 5.91
C VAL A 699 38.91 -27.79 5.42
N GLU A 700 37.73 -28.00 4.85
CA GLU A 700 37.47 -28.78 3.64
C GLU A 700 35.95 -28.81 3.38
N THR A 701 35.38 -27.71 2.86
CA THR A 701 34.51 -27.69 1.65
C THR A 701 33.92 -26.29 1.38
N GLN A 702 34.57 -25.58 0.44
CA GLN A 702 34.14 -24.44 -0.39
C GLN A 702 33.81 -23.06 0.26
N PRO A 703 34.17 -21.93 -0.40
CA PRO A 703 34.18 -20.60 0.20
C PRO A 703 32.80 -19.95 0.23
N GLU A 704 32.54 -19.25 1.33
CA GLU A 704 31.39 -18.36 1.53
C GLU A 704 31.54 -17.11 0.64
N GLU A 705 30.57 -16.82 -0.24
CA GLU A 705 30.48 -15.52 -0.92
C GLU A 705 29.75 -14.53 0.00
N GLU A 706 30.53 -13.57 0.50
CA GLU A 706 30.07 -12.39 1.24
C GLU A 706 29.04 -11.62 0.41
N ALA A 707 27.95 -11.20 1.05
CA ALA A 707 26.98 -10.30 0.43
C ALA A 707 27.69 -8.99 0.05
N TYR A 708 27.89 -8.79 -1.26
CA TYR A 708 28.43 -7.57 -1.83
C TYR A 708 27.43 -6.43 -1.60
N SER A 709 27.74 -5.56 -0.65
CA SER A 709 27.16 -4.23 -0.58
C SER A 709 28.05 -3.35 -1.45
N PRO A 710 27.53 -2.74 -2.54
CA PRO A 710 28.33 -1.86 -3.35
C PRO A 710 28.85 -0.74 -2.45
N THR A 711 30.15 -0.52 -2.51
CA THR A 711 30.80 0.59 -1.82
C THR A 711 30.34 1.91 -2.46
N THR A 712 30.38 3.02 -1.71
CA THR A 712 30.10 4.35 -2.25
C THR A 712 30.93 4.68 -3.49
N LEU A 713 32.11 4.06 -3.61
CA LEU A 713 32.99 4.20 -4.77
C LEU A 713 32.44 3.48 -6.01
N GLU A 714 31.82 2.30 -5.84
CA GLU A 714 31.19 1.54 -6.92
C GLU A 714 29.88 2.21 -7.36
N GLU A 715 29.09 2.72 -6.41
CA GLU A 715 27.92 3.55 -6.71
C GLU A 715 28.30 4.83 -7.47
N LEU A 716 29.42 5.47 -7.09
CA LEU A 716 29.93 6.64 -7.81
C LEU A 716 30.39 6.28 -9.22
N GLY A 717 31.00 5.11 -9.42
CA GLY A 717 31.33 4.60 -10.75
C GLY A 717 30.09 4.51 -11.65
N VAL A 718 29.01 3.91 -11.15
CA VAL A 718 27.72 3.83 -11.87
C VAL A 718 27.19 5.23 -12.21
N ALA A 719 27.13 6.13 -11.24
CA ALA A 719 26.62 7.49 -11.44
C ALA A 719 27.45 8.32 -12.44
N LEU A 720 28.78 8.14 -12.47
CA LEU A 720 29.65 8.79 -13.47
C LEU A 720 29.41 8.21 -14.87
N GLY A 721 29.19 6.90 -14.97
CA GLY A 721 28.81 6.23 -16.22
C GLY A 721 27.47 6.74 -16.77
N GLU A 722 26.47 6.90 -15.90
CA GLU A 722 25.16 7.46 -16.27
C GLU A 722 25.26 8.92 -16.72
N ALA A 723 25.98 9.76 -15.96
CA ALA A 723 26.19 11.16 -16.32
C ALA A 723 26.89 11.31 -17.68
N LEU A 724 27.89 10.46 -17.95
CA LEU A 724 28.57 10.41 -19.24
C LEU A 724 27.62 9.96 -20.36
N HIS A 725 26.84 8.90 -20.13
CA HIS A 725 25.86 8.40 -21.10
C HIS A 725 24.82 9.46 -21.49
N SER A 726 24.26 10.16 -20.50
CA SER A 726 23.30 11.24 -20.74
C SER A 726 23.91 12.43 -21.48
N LEU A 727 25.18 12.78 -21.23
CA LEU A 727 25.87 13.82 -21.99
C LEU A 727 26.06 13.44 -23.46
N LEU A 728 26.38 12.17 -23.73
CA LEU A 728 26.50 11.67 -25.11
C LEU A 728 25.16 11.74 -25.85
N GLN A 729 24.05 11.42 -25.18
CA GLN A 729 22.70 11.52 -25.77
C GLN A 729 22.28 12.96 -26.06
N LEU A 730 22.68 13.90 -25.21
CA LEU A 730 22.38 15.33 -25.36
C LEU A 730 23.35 16.05 -26.32
N GLU A 731 24.28 15.32 -26.95
CA GLU A 731 25.37 15.87 -27.77
C GLU A 731 26.15 17.00 -27.09
N ALA A 732 26.19 16.99 -25.76
CA ALA A 732 26.76 18.04 -24.94
C ALA A 732 28.10 17.58 -24.35
N ILE A 733 29.19 18.33 -24.62
CA ILE A 733 30.50 18.06 -24.03
C ILE A 733 30.68 18.96 -22.81
N LYS A 734 30.70 18.34 -21.61
CA LYS A 734 30.98 19.01 -20.34
C LYS A 734 32.29 18.48 -19.72
N PRO A 735 33.05 19.32 -19.00
CA PRO A 735 34.34 18.93 -18.45
C PRO A 735 34.18 18.17 -17.13
N LEU A 736 33.57 16.98 -17.20
CA LEU A 736 33.25 16.13 -16.05
C LEU A 736 34.48 15.83 -15.17
N GLY A 737 35.65 15.58 -15.76
CA GLY A 737 36.88 15.34 -14.98
C GLY A 737 37.28 16.55 -14.14
N ALA A 738 37.10 17.76 -14.66
CA ALA A 738 37.35 18.99 -13.91
C ALA A 738 36.29 19.25 -12.83
N TRP A 739 35.03 18.88 -13.06
CA TRP A 739 33.98 18.96 -12.05
C TRP A 739 34.18 17.96 -10.91
N LEU A 740 34.67 16.78 -11.24
CA LEU A 740 35.08 15.73 -10.30
C LEU A 740 36.20 16.23 -9.39
N ASP A 741 37.27 16.77 -9.97
CA ASP A 741 38.38 17.35 -9.22
C ASP A 741 37.94 18.47 -8.27
N ASP A 742 37.12 19.39 -8.78
CA ASP A 742 36.61 20.52 -8.02
C ASP A 742 35.75 20.05 -6.83
N GLU A 743 34.86 19.08 -7.04
CA GLU A 743 33.97 18.60 -5.99
C GLU A 743 34.74 17.82 -4.91
N VAL A 744 35.80 17.09 -5.27
CA VAL A 744 36.70 16.46 -4.29
C VAL A 744 37.39 17.52 -3.44
N ILE A 745 37.93 18.58 -4.06
CA ILE A 745 38.59 19.67 -3.32
C ILE A 745 37.60 20.32 -2.34
N LEU A 746 36.37 20.62 -2.78
CA LEU A 746 35.33 21.21 -1.94
C LEU A 746 34.93 20.27 -0.81
N ALA A 747 34.68 18.99 -1.10
CA ALA A 747 34.30 18.00 -0.09
C ALA A 747 35.38 17.80 0.98
N VAL A 748 36.66 17.82 0.59
CA VAL A 748 37.78 17.73 1.54
C VAL A 748 37.88 19.00 2.37
N CYS A 749 37.74 20.18 1.77
CA CYS A 749 37.71 21.44 2.50
C CYS A 749 36.51 21.49 3.48
N GLU A 750 35.35 20.98 3.10
CA GLU A 750 34.18 20.85 4.00
C GLU A 750 34.45 19.86 5.15
N ARG A 751 35.12 18.73 4.88
CA ARG A 751 35.47 17.72 5.89
C ARG A 751 36.41 18.26 6.96
N PHE A 752 37.41 19.04 6.56
CA PHE A 752 38.47 19.51 7.48
C PHE A 752 38.33 20.98 7.88
N ARG A 753 37.39 21.73 7.31
CA ARG A 753 37.08 23.15 7.54
C ARG A 753 38.32 24.02 7.76
N ASP A 754 38.66 24.28 9.03
CA ASP A 754 39.72 25.20 9.47
C ASP A 754 41.12 24.58 9.47
N ASN A 755 41.25 23.26 9.23
CA ASN A 755 42.53 22.56 9.22
C ASN A 755 43.06 22.33 7.79
N MET A 756 43.59 23.38 7.18
CA MET A 756 44.17 23.32 5.82
C MET A 756 45.34 22.34 5.69
N ARG A 757 46.05 22.02 6.78
CA ARG A 757 47.13 21.03 6.75
C ARG A 757 46.56 19.63 6.57
N ALA A 758 45.57 19.25 7.38
CA ALA A 758 44.89 17.96 7.25
C ALA A 758 44.19 17.79 5.90
N ALA A 759 43.57 18.86 5.37
CA ALA A 759 42.99 18.85 4.03
C ALA A 759 44.06 18.59 2.94
N ALA A 760 45.23 19.22 3.06
CA ALA A 760 46.33 19.04 2.14
C ALA A 760 46.96 17.65 2.24
N ASP A 761 47.10 17.11 3.44
CA ASP A 761 47.59 15.76 3.68
C ASP A 761 46.63 14.71 3.06
N PHE A 762 45.31 14.90 3.19
CA PHE A 762 44.31 14.04 2.58
C PHE A 762 44.33 14.09 1.04
N LEU A 763 44.51 15.29 0.47
CA LEU A 763 44.70 15.48 -0.98
C LEU A 763 46.10 15.10 -1.46
N GLN A 764 47.01 14.71 -0.55
CA GLN A 764 48.43 14.47 -0.82
C GLN A 764 49.13 15.63 -1.57
N THR A 765 48.84 16.86 -1.17
CA THR A 765 49.34 18.09 -1.78
C THR A 765 49.91 19.06 -0.73
N LYS A 766 50.43 20.21 -1.17
CA LYS A 766 50.86 21.29 -0.26
C LYS A 766 49.69 22.23 0.04
N PRO A 767 49.49 22.71 1.29
CA PRO A 767 48.38 23.60 1.63
C PRO A 767 48.23 24.84 0.73
N ARG A 768 49.37 25.42 0.30
CA ARG A 768 49.41 26.56 -0.63
C ARG A 768 48.74 26.29 -1.99
N ASN A 769 48.67 25.03 -2.41
CA ASN A 769 48.06 24.64 -3.68
C ASN A 769 46.53 24.75 -3.62
N ILE A 770 45.91 24.38 -2.48
CA ILE A 770 44.46 24.46 -2.28
C ILE A 770 44.01 25.92 -2.42
N GLY A 771 44.70 26.86 -1.78
CA GLY A 771 44.42 28.30 -1.90
C GLY A 771 44.59 28.82 -3.34
N ARG A 772 45.54 28.27 -4.11
CA ARG A 772 45.73 28.62 -5.53
C ARG A 772 44.63 28.05 -6.43
N TRP A 773 44.07 26.90 -6.11
CA TRP A 773 43.02 26.24 -6.89
C TRP A 773 41.63 26.85 -6.64
N MET A 774 41.36 27.27 -5.39
CA MET A 774 40.03 27.71 -4.94
C MET A 774 39.36 28.76 -5.85
N PRO A 775 40.05 29.80 -6.35
CA PRO A 775 39.42 30.77 -7.26
C PRO A 775 38.86 30.14 -8.54
N LYS A 776 39.56 29.14 -9.10
CA LYS A 776 39.11 28.41 -10.30
C LYS A 776 37.99 27.43 -9.97
N VAL A 777 38.09 26.72 -8.84
CA VAL A 777 37.06 25.78 -8.34
C VAL A 777 35.72 26.49 -8.17
N LEU A 778 35.73 27.67 -7.54
CA LEU A 778 34.53 28.48 -7.32
C LEU A 778 33.99 29.10 -8.60
N SER A 779 34.86 29.52 -9.53
CA SER A 779 34.42 30.08 -10.83
C SER A 779 33.61 29.08 -11.68
N ARG A 780 33.83 27.77 -11.47
CA ARG A 780 33.12 26.69 -12.17
C ARG A 780 31.93 26.14 -11.38
N ASP A 781 31.68 26.64 -10.17
CA ASP A 781 30.64 26.11 -9.29
C ASP A 781 29.23 26.36 -9.86
N HIS A 782 29.00 27.51 -10.49
CA HIS A 782 27.68 27.83 -11.06
C HIS A 782 27.27 26.83 -12.17
N GLU A 783 28.18 26.49 -13.08
CA GLU A 783 27.91 25.55 -14.17
C GLU A 783 27.72 24.11 -13.64
N ARG A 784 28.54 23.72 -12.66
CA ARG A 784 28.48 22.41 -12.00
C ARG A 784 27.19 22.25 -11.17
N SER A 785 26.82 23.27 -10.40
CA SER A 785 25.65 23.23 -9.51
C SER A 785 24.32 23.33 -10.24
N ALA A 786 24.28 23.99 -11.41
CA ALA A 786 23.08 24.06 -12.25
C ALA A 786 22.84 22.78 -13.08
N SER A 787 23.83 21.88 -13.19
CA SER A 787 23.69 20.64 -13.95
C SER A 787 22.95 19.57 -13.13
N SER A 788 21.78 19.14 -13.60
CA SER A 788 21.03 18.02 -13.01
C SER A 788 21.82 16.70 -13.08
N LEU A 789 22.55 16.49 -14.19
CA LEU A 789 23.42 15.33 -14.42
C LEU A 789 24.53 15.17 -13.37
N TRP A 790 24.89 16.26 -12.69
CA TRP A 790 25.98 16.25 -11.71
C TRP A 790 25.52 16.13 -10.25
N GLN A 791 24.21 16.17 -9.94
CA GLN A 791 23.74 16.15 -8.56
C GLN A 791 24.04 14.81 -7.84
N THR A 792 23.83 13.68 -8.53
CA THR A 792 24.11 12.36 -7.98
C THR A 792 25.62 12.11 -7.79
N PRO A 793 26.50 12.32 -8.79
CA PRO A 793 27.95 12.28 -8.58
C PRO A 793 28.42 13.20 -7.46
N ARG A 794 27.90 14.44 -7.39
CA ARG A 794 28.23 15.40 -6.34
C ARG A 794 27.94 14.87 -4.93
N ARG A 795 26.76 14.29 -4.72
CA ARG A 795 26.36 13.70 -3.43
C ARG A 795 27.28 12.55 -3.05
N LEU A 796 27.54 11.64 -3.99
CA LEU A 796 28.35 10.44 -3.76
C LEU A 796 29.83 10.78 -3.52
N ILE A 797 30.39 11.78 -4.21
CA ILE A 797 31.75 12.28 -3.95
C ILE A 797 31.85 12.82 -2.51
N ARG A 798 30.89 13.63 -2.06
CA ARG A 798 30.88 14.16 -0.69
C ARG A 798 30.74 13.05 0.36
N GLN A 799 29.90 12.06 0.09
CA GLN A 799 29.74 10.90 0.96
C GLN A 799 31.03 10.08 1.03
N TRP A 800 31.60 9.74 -0.13
CA TRP A 800 32.85 8.99 -0.21
C TRP A 800 33.99 9.73 0.49
N VAL A 801 34.14 11.04 0.29
CA VAL A 801 35.17 11.83 0.99
C VAL A 801 34.93 11.86 2.51
N ARG A 802 33.70 11.82 3.00
CA ARG A 802 33.41 11.74 4.45
C ARG A 802 33.81 10.39 5.04
N GLU A 803 33.54 9.31 4.32
CA GLU A 803 33.73 7.93 4.78
C GLU A 803 35.15 7.39 4.52
N ALA A 804 35.85 7.93 3.51
CA ALA A 804 37.16 7.45 3.09
C ALA A 804 38.22 7.58 4.19
N ALA A 805 38.93 6.48 4.44
CA ALA A 805 40.19 6.46 5.15
C ALA A 805 41.29 7.13 4.29
N PRO A 806 42.44 7.54 4.88
CA PRO A 806 43.56 8.10 4.12
C PRO A 806 43.98 7.13 3.01
N THR A 807 43.83 7.55 1.75
CA THR A 807 44.14 6.73 0.58
C THR A 807 45.65 6.72 0.32
N THR A 808 46.17 5.61 -0.23
CA THR A 808 47.59 5.49 -0.61
C THR A 808 47.95 6.35 -1.82
N GLN A 809 46.97 6.67 -2.67
CA GLN A 809 47.09 7.57 -3.82
C GLN A 809 46.19 8.80 -3.63
N PRO A 810 46.46 9.93 -4.32
CA PRO A 810 45.61 11.11 -4.25
C PRO A 810 44.16 10.77 -4.63
N PRO A 811 43.15 11.21 -3.84
CA PRO A 811 41.75 10.87 -4.07
C PRO A 811 41.24 11.32 -5.45
N GLN A 812 41.79 12.41 -5.97
CA GLN A 812 41.50 12.90 -7.32
C GLN A 812 41.92 11.88 -8.39
N GLN A 813 43.11 11.31 -8.28
CA GLN A 813 43.64 10.34 -9.24
C GLN A 813 42.78 9.06 -9.28
N LEU A 814 42.31 8.61 -8.12
CA LEU A 814 41.46 7.42 -7.99
C LEU A 814 40.12 7.62 -8.70
N LEU A 815 39.46 8.76 -8.47
CA LEU A 815 38.17 9.07 -9.09
C LEU A 815 38.31 9.43 -10.58
N GLU A 816 39.41 10.07 -10.98
CA GLU A 816 39.72 10.31 -12.39
C GLU A 816 39.90 9.00 -13.16
N ALA A 817 40.51 7.97 -12.57
CA ALA A 817 40.66 6.66 -13.19
C ALA A 817 39.30 5.97 -13.44
N LEU A 818 38.35 6.11 -12.50
CA LEU A 818 36.99 5.62 -12.69
C LEU A 818 36.31 6.29 -13.88
N LEU A 819 36.33 7.63 -13.94
CA LEU A 819 35.75 8.36 -15.07
C LEU A 819 36.45 8.00 -16.39
N LEU A 820 37.78 7.88 -16.39
CA LEU A 820 38.56 7.51 -17.56
C LEU A 820 38.16 6.12 -18.09
N SER A 821 37.90 5.16 -17.21
CA SER A 821 37.43 3.83 -17.61
C SER A 821 36.11 3.90 -18.40
N HIS A 822 35.17 4.75 -17.97
CA HIS A 822 33.91 4.97 -18.69
C HIS A 822 34.13 5.70 -20.01
N VAL A 823 35.00 6.71 -20.05
CA VAL A 823 35.33 7.43 -21.30
C VAL A 823 35.96 6.50 -22.34
N VAL A 824 36.84 5.58 -21.93
CA VAL A 824 37.46 4.60 -22.84
C VAL A 824 36.43 3.61 -23.38
N ASN A 825 35.52 3.14 -22.51
CA ASN A 825 34.53 2.13 -22.87
C ASN A 825 33.34 2.69 -23.67
N GLN A 826 32.87 3.90 -23.34
CA GLN A 826 31.62 4.45 -23.87
C GLN A 826 31.82 5.50 -24.97
N CYS A 827 33.01 6.13 -25.06
CA CYS A 827 33.27 7.22 -26.00
C CYS A 827 34.19 6.84 -27.17
N GLN A 828 34.23 5.57 -27.58
CA GLN A 828 35.11 5.12 -28.69
C GLN A 828 34.83 5.84 -30.02
N GLY A 829 33.57 6.24 -30.25
CA GLY A 829 33.15 7.01 -31.43
C GLY A 829 33.50 8.50 -31.39
N LEU A 830 34.00 9.03 -30.27
CA LEU A 830 34.36 10.44 -30.13
C LEU A 830 35.83 10.71 -30.48
N SER A 831 36.09 11.92 -30.98
CA SER A 831 37.45 12.38 -31.25
C SER A 831 38.27 12.39 -29.95
N VAL A 832 39.60 12.24 -30.07
CA VAL A 832 40.50 12.32 -28.91
C VAL A 832 40.40 13.71 -28.24
N ALA A 833 40.14 14.76 -29.02
CA ALA A 833 39.93 16.10 -28.49
C ALA A 833 38.65 16.20 -27.64
N ASP A 834 37.58 15.50 -28.02
CA ASP A 834 36.32 15.47 -27.25
C ASP A 834 36.47 14.67 -25.97
N ARG A 835 37.15 13.52 -26.03
CA ARG A 835 37.46 12.73 -24.83
C ARG A 835 38.36 13.49 -23.85
N ALA A 836 39.33 14.25 -24.36
CA ALA A 836 40.13 15.15 -23.54
C ALA A 836 39.29 16.28 -22.91
N ARG A 837 38.34 16.85 -23.67
CA ARG A 837 37.38 17.85 -23.15
C ARG A 837 36.48 17.29 -22.05
N ILE A 838 35.98 16.06 -22.18
CA ILE A 838 35.18 15.38 -21.15
C ILE A 838 36.00 15.18 -19.87
N MET A 839 37.26 14.76 -20.00
CA MET A 839 38.18 14.65 -18.87
C MET A 839 38.64 16.01 -18.33
N GLY A 840 38.27 17.13 -18.95
CA GLY A 840 38.64 18.48 -18.50
C GLY A 840 40.13 18.80 -18.63
N VAL A 841 40.87 18.09 -19.50
CA VAL A 841 42.32 18.22 -19.67
C VAL A 841 42.73 18.46 -21.11
N SER A 842 44.00 18.84 -21.33
CA SER A 842 44.56 18.96 -22.68
C SER A 842 44.78 17.59 -23.33
N THR A 843 44.72 17.52 -24.66
CA THR A 843 44.92 16.28 -25.43
C THR A 843 46.25 15.55 -25.08
N PRO A 844 47.40 16.23 -24.91
CA PRO A 844 48.63 15.57 -24.47
C PRO A 844 48.52 14.98 -23.06
N THR A 845 47.82 15.66 -22.15
CA THR A 845 47.60 15.18 -20.78
C THR A 845 46.67 13.97 -20.76
N TYR A 846 45.63 13.98 -21.61
CA TYR A 846 44.73 12.84 -21.79
C TYR A 846 45.49 11.61 -22.30
N HIS A 847 46.35 11.75 -23.31
CA HIS A 847 47.17 10.62 -23.79
C HIS A 847 48.10 10.07 -22.72
N LYS A 848 48.76 10.96 -21.95
CA LYS A 848 49.61 10.53 -20.85
C LYS A 848 48.82 9.72 -19.81
N ARG A 849 47.66 10.22 -19.39
CA ARG A 849 46.78 9.53 -18.42
C ARG A 849 46.23 8.21 -18.96
N LEU A 850 45.87 8.17 -20.24
CA LEU A 850 45.42 6.95 -20.90
C LEU A 850 46.52 5.90 -20.94
N GLN A 851 47.76 6.31 -21.24
CA GLN A 851 48.90 5.40 -21.23
C GLN A 851 49.16 4.88 -19.81
N GLU A 852 49.18 5.75 -18.81
CA GLU A 852 49.34 5.37 -17.39
C GLU A 852 48.22 4.43 -16.92
N PHE A 853 46.98 4.61 -17.39
CA PHE A 853 45.84 3.75 -17.07
C PHE A 853 45.89 2.39 -17.77
N LEU A 854 46.49 2.30 -18.96
CA LEU A 854 46.66 1.03 -19.68
C LEU A 854 47.88 0.23 -19.20
N GLU A 855 48.85 0.91 -18.58
CA GLU A 855 50.03 0.28 -17.95
C GLU A 855 49.74 -0.23 -16.52
N GLN A 856 48.68 0.27 -15.87
CA GLN A 856 48.15 -0.17 -14.58
C GLN A 856 47.13 -1.29 -14.74
#